data_AF-A0A1G2PK75-F1
#
_entry.id   AF-A0A1G2PK75-F1
#
_cell.length_a   1.000
_cell.length_b   1.000
_cell.length_c   1.000
_cell.angle_alpha   90.00
_cell.angle_beta   90.00
_cell.angle_gamma   90.00
#
_symmetry.space_group_name_H-M   'P 1'
#
loop_
_entity.id
_entity.type
_entity.pdbx_description
1 polymer ?
#
loop_
_entity_poly.entity_id
_entity_poly.type
_entity_poly.pdbx_seq_one_letter_code
_entity_poly.pdbx_strand_id
1 'polypeptide(L)'
;MDTRHAPRNILQYLLLALGGVVLLSAMLALASLKDASKQNVRALTPEDISTTINGIFNTGDASAITALAGPDGQILVGGTVRSGGSFVPKLVSLEDGSASNLSFGLKNFSSAAVESVAYDGQTWLVGGGDPFLNPTSSPKLNSYDGSSFQDLSSLLQNYKGSAQALGGNGSYWLIGINGLPPSQGGALEAEVGTTSTVLLKYDGTNISEIISSTTKSDLTGAWIRDIAWNGEYWLIALESVPLSESSNFRGPYKSRLMRYDGTTLTELTVGKFINYAVFAIGWDGERWIIPAFDNITNQTSFWSYDGKAIARLSLALPDNKVVSALAWTRDKWIIATTNANNLRDKISRDLTQATDLTRDAGELWEYDGANLKNITVPTALLFVEDMVFDNTAQSAYIGGANSQGRVALLSFAVPAAPEFPDGTLLRAANRPEVFVIFKNKKKHVPDANIFGSYGYRFESVQTVDETTLNLIPDVKLISAPGDPRVFFLDRGQKRWLRNETVFASYGLPWDEILSINATDLSVYRDARLLKSPGDERVYFITGKGLIHHIPSPEAFVSYGNKWEDIVGVSIAELQSYEVANLVRKAGDFRVYKVQDGVKYWVRTYEAFQKFGLDPSKVLEINEVEFNSYTEGAPLN
;
A
#
# COMPACT_ATOMS: atom_id res chain seq x y z
N MET A 1 59.35 -69.04 -4.95
CA MET A 1 59.69 -67.71 -4.42
C MET A 1 59.55 -66.76 -5.59
N ASP A 2 58.38 -66.12 -5.73
CA ASP A 2 58.08 -64.79 -5.15
C ASP A 2 59.02 -63.72 -5.69
N THR A 3 58.58 -62.60 -6.29
CA THR A 3 57.25 -62.02 -6.46
C THR A 3 57.24 -61.12 -7.70
N ARG A 4 56.04 -60.97 -8.26
CA ARG A 4 55.65 -60.12 -9.38
C ARG A 4 55.73 -58.64 -8.99
N HIS A 5 56.03 -57.75 -9.94
CA HIS A 5 55.16 -56.59 -10.21
C HIS A 5 55.43 -55.96 -11.59
N ALA A 6 54.34 -55.87 -12.35
CA ALA A 6 54.16 -55.17 -13.62
C ALA A 6 53.92 -53.65 -13.39
N PRO A 7 53.97 -52.81 -14.44
CA PRO A 7 54.22 -51.38 -14.33
C PRO A 7 52.97 -50.60 -13.92
N ARG A 8 53.11 -49.71 -12.94
CA ARG A 8 52.11 -48.70 -12.57
C ARG A 8 52.47 -47.33 -13.15
N ASN A 9 51.41 -46.60 -13.50
CA ASN A 9 51.31 -45.13 -13.60
C ASN A 9 51.45 -44.46 -14.97
N ILE A 10 50.65 -44.91 -15.94
CA ILE A 10 50.14 -44.02 -17.02
C ILE A 10 48.75 -43.41 -16.68
N LEU A 11 48.05 -43.94 -15.68
CA LEU A 11 46.74 -43.41 -15.26
C LEU A 11 46.82 -42.14 -14.36
N GLN A 12 47.99 -41.81 -13.82
CA GLN A 12 48.12 -40.69 -12.87
C GLN A 12 48.42 -39.34 -13.53
N TYR A 13 48.87 -39.31 -14.78
CA TYR A 13 49.08 -38.07 -15.54
C TYR A 13 47.88 -37.69 -16.43
N LEU A 14 46.97 -38.63 -16.75
CA LEU A 14 45.73 -38.29 -17.48
C LEU A 14 44.67 -37.61 -16.59
N LEU A 15 44.69 -37.82 -15.26
CA LEU A 15 43.74 -37.16 -14.35
C LEU A 15 44.12 -35.71 -13.99
N LEU A 16 45.36 -35.29 -14.19
CA LEU A 16 45.79 -33.90 -13.97
C LEU A 16 45.60 -33.02 -15.21
N ALA A 17 45.59 -33.60 -16.42
CA ALA A 17 45.35 -32.85 -17.66
C ALA A 17 43.86 -32.60 -17.93
N LEU A 18 42.97 -33.53 -17.55
CA LEU A 18 41.51 -33.35 -17.69
C LEU A 18 40.89 -32.48 -16.58
N GLY A 19 41.49 -32.44 -15.38
CA GLY A 19 41.08 -31.53 -14.32
C GLY A 19 41.48 -30.06 -14.56
N GLY A 20 42.61 -29.82 -15.24
CA GLY A 20 43.11 -28.47 -15.52
C GLY A 20 42.35 -27.73 -16.62
N VAL A 21 41.91 -28.42 -17.67
CA VAL A 21 41.19 -27.78 -18.79
C VAL A 21 39.73 -27.46 -18.43
N VAL A 22 39.09 -28.28 -17.58
CA VAL A 22 37.74 -28.01 -17.07
C VAL A 22 37.76 -26.86 -16.05
N LEU A 23 38.79 -26.75 -15.20
CA LEU A 23 38.94 -25.59 -14.32
C LEU A 23 39.31 -24.31 -15.07
N LEU A 24 40.10 -24.35 -16.15
CA LEU A 24 40.44 -23.14 -16.91
C LEU A 24 39.27 -22.66 -17.80
N SER A 25 38.46 -23.58 -18.33
CA SER A 25 37.23 -23.24 -19.05
C SER A 25 36.13 -22.73 -18.10
N ALA A 26 36.04 -23.29 -16.90
CA ALA A 26 35.18 -22.78 -15.83
C ALA A 26 35.67 -21.43 -15.29
N MET A 27 36.99 -21.20 -15.20
CA MET A 27 37.57 -19.91 -14.77
C MET A 27 37.50 -18.83 -15.86
N LEU A 28 37.59 -19.17 -17.15
CA LEU A 28 37.31 -18.20 -18.22
C LEU A 28 35.80 -17.94 -18.37
N ALA A 29 34.93 -18.92 -18.09
CA ALA A 29 33.49 -18.68 -17.98
C ALA A 29 33.17 -17.81 -16.73
N LEU A 30 33.83 -18.03 -15.59
CA LEU A 30 33.71 -17.21 -14.38
C LEU A 30 34.31 -15.80 -14.54
N ALA A 31 35.36 -15.66 -15.37
CA ALA A 31 35.92 -14.35 -15.71
C ALA A 31 35.05 -13.60 -16.72
N SER A 32 34.39 -14.30 -17.66
CA SER A 32 33.39 -13.68 -18.55
C SER A 32 32.02 -13.43 -17.88
N LEU A 33 31.74 -14.10 -16.75
CA LEU A 33 30.59 -13.80 -15.87
C LEU A 33 30.88 -12.70 -14.85
N LYS A 34 32.16 -12.37 -14.59
CA LYS A 34 32.55 -11.23 -13.75
C LYS A 34 32.52 -9.88 -14.48
N ASP A 35 32.51 -9.88 -15.81
CA ASP A 35 32.34 -8.67 -16.64
C ASP A 35 30.97 -8.60 -17.35
N ALA A 36 30.05 -9.52 -17.05
CA ALA A 36 28.64 -9.39 -17.47
C ALA A 36 27.79 -8.61 -16.44
N SER A 37 28.31 -8.31 -15.25
CA SER A 37 27.64 -7.50 -14.22
C SER A 37 27.86 -6.01 -14.45
N LYS A 38 27.45 -5.51 -15.62
CA LYS A 38 27.27 -4.06 -15.90
C LYS A 38 26.66 -3.82 -17.29
N GLN A 39 25.77 -4.70 -17.77
CA GLN A 39 24.69 -4.15 -18.58
C GLN A 39 23.88 -3.26 -17.65
N ASN A 40 23.75 -1.99 -18.04
CA ASN A 40 23.02 -0.94 -17.34
C ASN A 40 21.55 -1.35 -17.15
N VAL A 41 21.26 -2.25 -16.21
CA VAL A 41 19.91 -2.51 -15.75
C VAL A 41 19.59 -1.38 -14.78
N ARG A 42 19.06 -0.30 -15.33
CA ARG A 42 18.40 0.77 -14.60
C ARG A 42 17.43 0.11 -13.62
N ALA A 43 17.60 0.32 -12.32
CA ALA A 43 16.55 0.02 -11.36
C ALA A 43 15.29 0.79 -11.82
N LEU A 44 14.24 0.08 -12.18
CA LEU A 44 13.00 0.69 -12.67
C LEU A 44 12.44 1.54 -11.53
N THR A 45 12.19 2.81 -11.82
CA THR A 45 11.45 3.68 -10.93
C THR A 45 10.02 3.13 -10.74
N PRO A 46 9.30 3.52 -9.67
CA PRO A 46 7.86 3.26 -9.55
C PRO A 46 7.06 3.49 -10.85
N GLU A 47 7.45 4.52 -11.60
CA GLU A 47 6.89 4.90 -12.90
C GLU A 47 7.19 3.87 -14.01
N ASP A 48 8.39 3.30 -14.02
CA ASP A 48 8.78 2.27 -15.00
C ASP A 48 8.11 0.91 -14.71
N ILE A 49 7.87 0.58 -13.43
CA ILE A 49 7.11 -0.62 -13.02
C ILE A 49 5.64 -0.47 -13.39
N SER A 50 5.04 0.69 -13.08
CA SER A 50 3.67 1.03 -13.50
C SER A 50 3.55 0.93 -15.03
N THR A 51 4.48 1.55 -15.77
CA THR A 51 4.52 1.47 -17.25
C THR A 51 4.57 0.03 -17.75
N THR A 52 5.31 -0.86 -17.09
CA THR A 52 5.43 -2.26 -17.49
C THR A 52 4.15 -3.04 -17.21
N ILE A 53 3.55 -2.87 -16.02
CA ILE A 53 2.24 -3.47 -15.69
C ILE A 53 1.19 -2.99 -16.69
N ASN A 54 1.18 -1.69 -17.00
CA ASN A 54 0.28 -1.09 -17.99
C ASN A 54 0.48 -1.66 -19.37
N GLY A 55 1.72 -1.80 -19.83
CA GLY A 55 2.02 -2.43 -21.12
C GLY A 55 1.53 -3.89 -21.21
N ILE A 56 1.35 -4.58 -20.09
CA ILE A 56 0.94 -5.99 -20.06
C ILE A 56 -0.58 -6.14 -19.93
N PHE A 57 -1.22 -5.32 -19.09
CA PHE A 57 -2.65 -5.38 -18.83
C PHE A 57 -3.47 -4.47 -19.77
N ASN A 58 -2.91 -3.42 -20.36
CA ASN A 58 -3.62 -2.47 -21.22
C ASN A 58 -3.50 -2.80 -22.73
N THR A 59 -3.70 -4.08 -23.09
CA THR A 59 -3.57 -4.57 -24.48
C THR A 59 -4.88 -5.05 -25.09
N GLY A 60 -6.05 -4.66 -24.55
CA GLY A 60 -7.34 -5.20 -24.98
C GLY A 60 -8.57 -4.38 -24.59
N ASP A 61 -9.75 -4.92 -24.86
CA ASP A 61 -11.06 -4.28 -24.66
C ASP A 61 -11.46 -4.16 -23.17
N ALA A 62 -10.86 -5.00 -22.32
CA ALA A 62 -11.01 -4.95 -20.87
C ALA A 62 -9.83 -5.66 -20.18
N SER A 63 -9.43 -5.21 -19.01
CA SER A 63 -8.34 -5.79 -18.21
C SER A 63 -8.74 -5.85 -16.73
N ALA A 64 -8.19 -6.82 -16.00
CA ALA A 64 -8.39 -6.93 -14.56
C ALA A 64 -7.17 -7.56 -13.89
N ILE A 65 -6.69 -6.92 -12.82
CA ILE A 65 -5.82 -7.55 -11.82
C ILE A 65 -6.73 -8.19 -10.78
N THR A 66 -6.49 -9.45 -10.44
CA THR A 66 -7.41 -10.23 -9.59
C THR A 66 -6.75 -10.75 -8.32
N ALA A 67 -5.44 -10.97 -8.35
CA ALA A 67 -4.73 -11.60 -7.27
C ALA A 67 -3.24 -11.26 -7.30
N LEU A 68 -2.63 -11.35 -6.13
CA LEU A 68 -1.20 -11.13 -5.95
C LEU A 68 -0.70 -11.90 -4.74
N ALA A 69 0.55 -12.35 -4.79
CA ALA A 69 1.23 -12.94 -3.64
C ALA A 69 2.73 -13.03 -3.87
N GLY A 70 3.50 -13.03 -2.78
CA GLY A 70 4.94 -13.29 -2.82
C GLY A 70 5.63 -12.76 -1.56
N PRO A 71 6.90 -13.17 -1.32
CA PRO A 71 7.72 -12.62 -0.27
C PRO A 71 8.22 -11.20 -0.59
N ASP A 72 8.82 -10.57 0.43
CA ASP A 72 9.62 -9.36 0.25
C ASP A 72 10.71 -9.63 -0.80
N GLY A 73 10.65 -8.95 -1.96
CA GLY A 73 11.62 -9.06 -3.05
C GLY A 73 11.15 -9.75 -4.34
N GLN A 74 10.08 -10.55 -4.31
CA GLN A 74 9.49 -11.14 -5.53
C GLN A 74 7.97 -11.30 -5.38
N ILE A 75 7.19 -10.64 -6.23
CA ILE A 75 5.72 -10.66 -6.14
C ILE A 75 5.14 -11.07 -7.48
N LEU A 76 4.19 -12.01 -7.46
CA LEU A 76 3.39 -12.32 -8.62
C LEU A 76 2.10 -11.49 -8.61
N VAL A 77 1.77 -10.90 -9.76
CA VAL A 77 0.53 -10.18 -10.03
C VAL A 77 -0.22 -10.90 -11.14
N GLY A 78 -1.37 -11.46 -10.80
CA GLY A 78 -2.22 -12.25 -11.67
C GLY A 78 -3.47 -11.50 -12.13
N GLY A 79 -3.91 -11.78 -13.34
CA GLY A 79 -5.19 -11.31 -13.83
C GLY A 79 -5.52 -11.77 -15.25
N THR A 80 -6.30 -10.95 -15.97
CA THR A 80 -6.77 -11.28 -17.31
C THR A 80 -6.94 -10.06 -18.19
N VAL A 81 -6.78 -10.24 -19.51
CA VAL A 81 -7.13 -9.26 -20.53
C VAL A 81 -8.11 -9.89 -21.50
N ARG A 82 -9.12 -9.13 -21.91
CA ARG A 82 -10.06 -9.49 -22.96
C ARG A 82 -9.67 -8.84 -24.27
N SER A 83 -9.58 -9.60 -25.34
CA SER A 83 -9.31 -9.09 -26.69
C SER A 83 -10.17 -9.86 -27.69
N GLY A 84 -11.06 -9.17 -28.42
CA GLY A 84 -11.88 -9.81 -29.45
C GLY A 84 -12.82 -10.91 -28.93
N GLY A 85 -13.29 -10.76 -27.68
CA GLY A 85 -14.23 -11.68 -27.04
C GLY A 85 -13.60 -12.87 -26.29
N SER A 86 -12.29 -13.11 -26.42
CA SER A 86 -11.56 -14.14 -25.65
C SER A 86 -10.76 -13.55 -24.49
N PHE A 87 -10.64 -14.31 -23.41
CA PHE A 87 -9.75 -13.98 -22.30
C PHE A 87 -8.33 -14.46 -22.57
N VAL A 88 -7.38 -13.69 -22.06
CA VAL A 88 -5.95 -13.97 -22.11
C VAL A 88 -5.44 -13.86 -20.68
N PRO A 89 -4.95 -14.96 -20.07
CA PRO A 89 -4.38 -14.91 -18.74
C PRO A 89 -3.17 -13.97 -18.73
N LYS A 90 -3.04 -13.17 -17.68
CA LYS A 90 -1.87 -12.33 -17.44
C LYS A 90 -1.25 -12.69 -16.10
N LEU A 91 0.07 -12.79 -16.10
CA LEU A 91 0.88 -12.98 -14.91
C LEU A 91 2.18 -12.19 -15.05
N VAL A 92 2.49 -11.40 -14.03
CA VAL A 92 3.68 -10.56 -13.98
C VAL A 92 4.43 -10.87 -12.70
N SER A 93 5.75 -11.02 -12.76
CA SER A 93 6.62 -11.01 -11.58
C SER A 93 7.19 -9.61 -11.38
N LEU A 94 7.22 -9.15 -10.14
CA LEU A 94 7.85 -7.91 -9.71
C LEU A 94 9.02 -8.27 -8.81
N GLU A 95 10.24 -7.95 -9.22
CA GLU A 95 11.49 -8.30 -8.53
C GLU A 95 12.44 -7.11 -8.49
N ASP A 96 12.86 -6.67 -7.30
CA ASP A 96 13.93 -5.67 -7.08
C ASP A 96 14.02 -4.54 -8.12
N GLY A 97 12.92 -3.82 -8.31
CA GLY A 97 12.88 -2.73 -9.29
C GLY A 97 12.84 -3.20 -10.74
N SER A 98 12.22 -4.35 -11.01
CA SER A 98 11.97 -4.87 -12.35
C SER A 98 10.60 -5.55 -12.41
N ALA A 99 10.01 -5.60 -13.60
CA ALA A 99 8.77 -6.32 -13.86
C ALA A 99 8.96 -7.23 -15.08
N SER A 100 8.58 -8.50 -14.96
CA SER A 100 8.73 -9.50 -16.01
C SER A 100 7.39 -10.18 -16.32
N ASN A 101 7.08 -10.29 -17.61
CA ASN A 101 5.85 -10.93 -18.06
C ASN A 101 6.01 -12.47 -18.03
N LEU A 102 5.33 -13.12 -17.09
CA LEU A 102 5.32 -14.58 -16.93
C LEU A 102 4.13 -15.27 -17.61
N SER A 103 3.26 -14.53 -18.29
CA SER A 103 2.01 -15.05 -18.87
C SER A 103 2.24 -16.23 -19.82
N PHE A 104 3.34 -16.22 -20.58
CA PHE A 104 3.71 -17.31 -21.50
C PHE A 104 4.22 -18.57 -20.79
N GLY A 105 4.62 -18.45 -19.53
CA GLY A 105 5.05 -19.58 -18.69
C GLY A 105 3.88 -20.45 -18.23
N LEU A 106 2.68 -19.87 -18.08
CA LEU A 106 1.47 -20.56 -17.63
C LEU A 106 1.15 -21.77 -18.52
N LYS A 107 0.99 -22.93 -17.90
CA LYS A 107 0.63 -24.17 -18.58
C LYS A 107 -0.87 -24.38 -18.54
N ASN A 108 -1.47 -24.79 -19.66
CA ASN A 108 -2.88 -25.17 -19.77
C ASN A 108 -3.93 -24.14 -19.35
N PHE A 109 -3.57 -22.86 -19.22
CA PHE A 109 -4.55 -21.79 -18.99
C PHE A 109 -5.34 -21.43 -20.25
N SER A 110 -4.76 -21.48 -21.44
CA SER A 110 -5.40 -21.09 -22.72
C SER A 110 -6.20 -19.77 -22.63
N SER A 111 -7.52 -19.85 -22.51
CA SER A 111 -8.45 -18.71 -22.38
C SER A 111 -9.04 -18.56 -20.97
N ALA A 112 -8.37 -19.11 -19.95
CA ALA A 112 -8.73 -18.95 -18.56
C ALA A 112 -8.17 -17.65 -18.00
N ALA A 113 -8.91 -17.01 -17.10
CA ALA A 113 -8.39 -15.93 -16.29
C ALA A 113 -7.49 -16.51 -15.18
N VAL A 114 -6.41 -15.79 -14.83
CA VAL A 114 -5.81 -15.96 -13.50
C VAL A 114 -6.77 -15.28 -12.53
N GLU A 115 -7.17 -15.99 -11.49
CA GLU A 115 -8.16 -15.48 -10.50
C GLU A 115 -7.59 -15.49 -9.08
N SER A 116 -6.62 -16.35 -8.80
CA SER A 116 -5.98 -16.45 -7.50
C SER A 116 -4.49 -16.72 -7.64
N VAL A 117 -3.71 -16.13 -6.73
CA VAL A 117 -2.27 -16.36 -6.58
C VAL A 117 -2.00 -16.37 -5.09
N ALA A 118 -1.26 -17.36 -4.61
CA ALA A 118 -0.85 -17.45 -3.21
C ALA A 118 0.59 -17.95 -3.12
N TYR A 119 1.29 -17.57 -2.05
CA TYR A 119 2.66 -17.96 -1.77
C TYR A 119 2.71 -18.68 -0.42
N ASP A 120 3.38 -19.82 -0.34
CA ASP A 120 3.42 -20.64 0.87
C ASP A 120 4.72 -20.49 1.68
N GLY A 121 5.62 -19.62 1.25
CA GLY A 121 6.96 -19.48 1.81
C GLY A 121 8.06 -20.11 0.95
N GLN A 122 7.72 -20.93 -0.04
CA GLN A 122 8.67 -21.59 -0.94
C GLN A 122 8.26 -21.50 -2.41
N THR A 123 6.98 -21.68 -2.70
CA THR A 123 6.44 -21.75 -4.05
C THR A 123 5.16 -20.92 -4.16
N TRP A 124 4.85 -20.49 -5.38
CA TRP A 124 3.56 -19.90 -5.70
C TRP A 124 2.63 -20.96 -6.26
N LEU A 125 1.36 -20.80 -5.95
CA LEU A 125 0.27 -21.50 -6.61
C LEU A 125 -0.58 -20.46 -7.35
N VAL A 126 -0.80 -20.69 -8.64
CA VAL A 126 -1.57 -19.83 -9.54
C VAL A 126 -2.82 -20.57 -9.97
N GLY A 127 -3.97 -20.08 -9.52
CA GLY A 127 -5.29 -20.66 -9.77
C GLY A 127 -6.09 -19.80 -10.75
N GLY A 128 -6.92 -20.48 -11.54
CA GLY A 128 -7.76 -19.80 -12.51
C GLY A 128 -8.85 -20.69 -13.09
N GLY A 129 -9.52 -20.16 -14.10
CA GLY A 129 -10.62 -20.83 -14.78
C GLY A 129 -11.38 -19.88 -15.70
N ASP A 130 -12.58 -20.29 -16.10
CA ASP A 130 -13.50 -19.39 -16.79
C ASP A 130 -14.13 -18.45 -15.74
N PRO A 131 -13.90 -17.13 -15.82
CA PRO A 131 -14.43 -16.16 -14.85
C PRO A 131 -15.97 -16.06 -14.89
N PHE A 132 -16.61 -16.57 -15.95
CA PHE A 132 -18.06 -16.67 -16.06
C PHE A 132 -18.61 -18.03 -15.58
N LEU A 133 -17.74 -18.89 -15.04
CA LEU A 133 -18.09 -20.18 -14.43
C LEU A 133 -18.78 -21.14 -15.39
N ASN A 134 -18.30 -21.25 -16.64
CA ASN A 134 -18.85 -22.21 -17.60
C ASN A 134 -18.85 -23.63 -17.00
N PRO A 135 -19.98 -24.34 -16.96
CA PRO A 135 -20.11 -25.64 -16.27
C PRO A 135 -19.24 -26.74 -16.89
N THR A 136 -18.77 -26.53 -18.12
CA THR A 136 -17.84 -27.45 -18.80
C THR A 136 -16.37 -27.14 -18.52
N SER A 137 -16.06 -25.94 -18.04
CA SER A 137 -14.69 -25.50 -17.78
C SER A 137 -14.09 -26.26 -16.60
N SER A 138 -12.90 -26.80 -16.81
CA SER A 138 -12.10 -27.39 -15.74
C SER A 138 -11.22 -26.30 -15.11
N PRO A 139 -11.13 -26.27 -13.77
CA PRO A 139 -10.24 -25.36 -13.06
C PRO A 139 -8.79 -25.49 -13.54
N LYS A 140 -8.07 -24.36 -13.51
CA LYS A 140 -6.65 -24.29 -13.88
C LYS A 140 -5.79 -24.10 -12.66
N LEU A 141 -4.67 -24.81 -12.61
CA LEU A 141 -3.74 -24.75 -11.50
C LEU A 141 -2.31 -24.96 -11.99
N ASN A 142 -1.42 -24.01 -11.69
CA ASN A 142 0.02 -24.14 -11.88
C ASN A 142 0.74 -23.86 -10.57
N SER A 143 1.82 -24.59 -10.29
CA SER A 143 2.83 -24.12 -9.32
C SER A 143 3.97 -23.40 -10.04
N TYR A 144 4.61 -22.48 -9.33
CA TYR A 144 5.79 -21.75 -9.77
C TYR A 144 6.81 -21.70 -8.65
N ASP A 145 8.06 -22.05 -8.94
CA ASP A 145 9.16 -22.12 -7.96
C ASP A 145 10.08 -20.90 -7.97
N GLY A 146 9.71 -19.84 -8.69
CA GLY A 146 10.58 -18.69 -8.95
C GLY A 146 11.35 -18.78 -10.27
N SER A 147 11.32 -19.94 -10.94
CA SER A 147 12.04 -20.19 -12.20
C SER A 147 11.22 -20.94 -13.25
N SER A 148 10.38 -21.88 -12.83
CA SER A 148 9.68 -22.82 -13.72
C SER A 148 8.24 -23.05 -13.28
N PHE A 149 7.36 -23.26 -14.27
CA PHE A 149 5.96 -23.60 -14.05
C PHE A 149 5.72 -25.11 -14.21
N GLN A 150 5.00 -25.69 -13.26
CA GLN A 150 4.46 -27.04 -13.36
C GLN A 150 2.93 -26.99 -13.49
N ASP A 151 2.40 -27.77 -14.44
CA ASP A 151 0.95 -27.94 -14.58
C ASP A 151 0.40 -28.94 -13.56
N LEU A 152 -0.57 -28.48 -12.78
CA LEU A 152 -1.28 -29.25 -11.77
C LEU A 152 -2.77 -29.42 -12.13
N SER A 153 -3.21 -28.92 -13.30
CA SER A 153 -4.63 -28.89 -13.68
C SER A 153 -5.25 -30.29 -13.82
N SER A 154 -4.45 -31.32 -14.09
CA SER A 154 -4.92 -32.73 -14.16
C SER A 154 -5.40 -33.25 -12.80
N LEU A 155 -4.87 -32.73 -11.69
CA LEU A 155 -5.35 -33.05 -10.34
C LEU A 155 -6.78 -32.56 -10.11
N LEU A 156 -7.22 -31.55 -10.89
CA LEU A 156 -8.53 -30.92 -10.79
C LEU A 156 -9.53 -31.38 -11.87
N GLN A 157 -9.19 -32.38 -12.68
CA GLN A 157 -9.99 -32.78 -13.85
C GLN A 157 -11.43 -33.21 -13.52
N ASN A 158 -11.66 -33.70 -12.30
CA ASN A 158 -12.97 -34.14 -11.81
C ASN A 158 -13.84 -32.99 -11.26
N TYR A 159 -13.28 -31.78 -11.17
CA TYR A 159 -13.97 -30.59 -10.70
C TYR A 159 -14.31 -29.66 -11.87
N LYS A 160 -15.30 -28.81 -11.66
CA LYS A 160 -15.79 -27.84 -12.64
C LYS A 160 -15.80 -26.45 -12.02
N GLY A 161 -15.54 -25.43 -12.83
CA GLY A 161 -15.46 -24.04 -12.41
C GLY A 161 -14.03 -23.50 -12.38
N SER A 162 -13.75 -22.65 -11.38
CA SER A 162 -12.51 -21.88 -11.28
C SER A 162 -11.89 -21.99 -9.89
N ALA A 163 -10.56 -22.03 -9.83
CA ALA A 163 -9.82 -21.96 -8.57
C ALA A 163 -9.67 -20.48 -8.14
N GLN A 164 -10.53 -20.05 -7.22
CA GLN A 164 -10.73 -18.61 -6.89
C GLN A 164 -10.19 -18.20 -5.53
N ALA A 165 -9.82 -19.15 -4.68
CA ALA A 165 -9.19 -18.88 -3.39
C ALA A 165 -8.09 -19.91 -3.14
N LEU A 166 -6.91 -19.43 -2.76
CA LEU A 166 -5.74 -20.27 -2.49
C LEU A 166 -5.11 -19.81 -1.19
N GLY A 167 -4.57 -20.75 -0.43
CA GLY A 167 -3.72 -20.45 0.71
C GLY A 167 -2.70 -21.56 0.92
N GLY A 168 -1.46 -21.20 1.23
CA GLY A 168 -0.35 -22.12 1.48
C GLY A 168 0.29 -21.88 2.85
N ASN A 169 0.74 -22.94 3.51
CA ASN A 169 1.42 -22.84 4.82
C ASN A 169 2.85 -23.43 4.81
N GLY A 170 3.38 -23.73 3.63
CA GLY A 170 4.69 -24.34 3.41
C GLY A 170 4.71 -25.86 3.58
N SER A 171 3.62 -26.47 4.06
CA SER A 171 3.45 -27.92 4.16
C SER A 171 2.40 -28.44 3.19
N TYR A 172 1.30 -27.72 3.02
CA TYR A 172 0.24 -28.05 2.08
C TYR A 172 -0.55 -26.79 1.69
N TRP A 173 -1.36 -26.94 0.66
CA TRP A 173 -2.22 -25.90 0.13
C TRP A 173 -3.68 -26.22 0.39
N LEU A 174 -4.47 -25.18 0.61
CA LEU A 174 -5.92 -25.21 0.49
C LEU A 174 -6.35 -24.54 -0.80
N ILE A 175 -7.27 -25.17 -1.51
CA ILE A 175 -7.75 -24.72 -2.83
C ILE A 175 -9.28 -24.65 -2.78
N GLY A 176 -9.82 -23.45 -2.95
CA GLY A 176 -11.25 -23.19 -3.08
C GLY A 176 -11.67 -23.14 -4.54
N ILE A 177 -12.53 -24.08 -4.94
CA ILE A 177 -13.12 -24.14 -6.28
C ILE A 177 -14.57 -23.72 -6.21
N ASN A 178 -14.93 -22.76 -7.05
CA ASN A 178 -16.29 -22.27 -7.23
C ASN A 178 -16.73 -22.57 -8.67
N GLY A 179 -17.89 -23.17 -8.87
CA GLY A 179 -18.38 -23.59 -10.20
C GLY A 179 -19.89 -23.74 -10.30
N LEU A 180 -20.35 -24.35 -11.40
CA LEU A 180 -21.75 -24.73 -11.66
C LEU A 180 -21.91 -26.26 -11.64
N PRO A 181 -23.14 -26.81 -11.49
CA PRO A 181 -23.37 -28.24 -11.50
C PRO A 181 -23.13 -28.83 -12.90
N PRO A 182 -22.74 -30.10 -13.01
CA PRO A 182 -22.40 -30.74 -14.29
C PRO A 182 -23.53 -30.81 -15.35
N SER A 183 -24.80 -30.59 -14.98
CA SER A 183 -25.96 -30.89 -15.85
C SER A 183 -26.55 -29.69 -16.61
N GLN A 184 -26.12 -28.45 -16.37
CA GLN A 184 -26.73 -27.28 -17.00
C GLN A 184 -25.87 -26.77 -18.18
N GLY A 185 -26.05 -27.37 -19.35
CA GLY A 185 -25.48 -26.87 -20.60
C GLY A 185 -26.33 -25.74 -21.19
N GLY A 186 -25.91 -24.49 -21.00
CA GLY A 186 -26.51 -23.32 -21.64
C GLY A 186 -25.72 -22.05 -21.33
N ALA A 187 -25.44 -21.23 -22.35
CA ALA A 187 -24.99 -19.87 -22.13
C ALA A 187 -26.16 -19.04 -21.58
N LEU A 188 -25.86 -18.17 -20.61
CA LEU A 188 -26.71 -17.19 -19.91
C LEU A 188 -27.05 -17.60 -18.47
N GLU A 189 -26.57 -16.75 -17.55
CA GLU A 189 -26.88 -16.70 -16.11
C GLU A 189 -26.65 -17.99 -15.31
N ALA A 190 -25.64 -17.99 -14.43
CA ALA A 190 -25.62 -18.93 -13.31
C ALA A 190 -26.91 -18.75 -12.51
N GLU A 191 -27.88 -19.66 -12.65
CA GLU A 191 -29.09 -19.63 -11.81
C GLU A 191 -28.65 -19.65 -10.36
N VAL A 192 -29.08 -18.67 -9.58
CA VAL A 192 -28.59 -18.56 -8.23
C VAL A 192 -29.11 -19.73 -7.39
N GLY A 193 -28.23 -20.33 -6.58
CA GLY A 193 -28.51 -21.59 -5.87
C GLY A 193 -28.03 -22.84 -6.58
N THR A 194 -27.40 -22.70 -7.75
CA THR A 194 -26.83 -23.84 -8.47
C THR A 194 -25.32 -23.94 -8.32
N THR A 195 -24.62 -22.99 -7.70
CA THR A 195 -23.15 -23.08 -7.65
C THR A 195 -22.66 -24.26 -6.80
N SER A 196 -21.67 -24.98 -7.33
CA SER A 196 -20.92 -26.00 -6.60
C SER A 196 -19.70 -25.35 -5.94
N THR A 197 -19.50 -25.66 -4.67
CA THR A 197 -18.33 -25.24 -3.90
C THR A 197 -17.57 -26.48 -3.47
N VAL A 198 -16.24 -26.44 -3.62
CA VAL A 198 -15.35 -27.49 -3.13
C VAL A 198 -14.13 -26.86 -2.47
N LEU A 199 -13.81 -27.29 -1.26
CA LEU A 199 -12.54 -27.00 -0.58
C LEU A 199 -11.67 -28.24 -0.60
N LEU A 200 -10.50 -28.10 -1.19
CA LEU A 200 -9.53 -29.17 -1.37
C LEU A 200 -8.26 -28.90 -0.56
N LYS A 201 -7.56 -29.98 -0.22
CA LYS A 201 -6.19 -29.96 0.31
C LYS A 201 -5.26 -30.57 -0.74
N TYR A 202 -4.15 -29.90 -1.02
CA TYR A 202 -3.08 -30.40 -1.87
C TYR A 202 -1.77 -30.50 -1.07
N ASP A 203 -1.24 -31.71 -0.91
CA ASP A 203 -0.05 -31.99 -0.07
C ASP A 203 1.29 -31.90 -0.83
N GLY A 204 1.28 -31.37 -2.05
CA GLY A 204 2.43 -31.38 -2.97
C GLY A 204 2.42 -32.54 -3.95
N THR A 205 1.64 -33.59 -3.70
CA THR A 205 1.50 -34.74 -4.61
C THR A 205 0.03 -35.05 -4.94
N ASN A 206 -0.83 -35.12 -3.92
CA ASN A 206 -2.20 -35.58 -4.03
C ASN A 206 -3.17 -34.48 -3.62
N ILE A 207 -4.39 -34.57 -4.16
CA ILE A 207 -5.53 -33.76 -3.76
C ILE A 207 -6.52 -34.62 -2.97
N SER A 208 -6.99 -34.08 -1.85
CA SER A 208 -8.07 -34.66 -1.06
C SER A 208 -9.16 -33.62 -0.81
N GLU A 209 -10.43 -34.03 -0.91
CA GLU A 209 -11.56 -33.17 -0.58
C GLU A 209 -11.73 -33.03 0.93
N ILE A 210 -11.82 -31.78 1.42
CA ILE A 210 -12.17 -31.48 2.82
C ILE A 210 -13.69 -31.37 2.94
N ILE A 211 -14.30 -30.58 2.06
CA ILE A 211 -15.74 -30.34 2.05
C ILE A 211 -16.21 -29.92 0.67
N SER A 212 -17.46 -30.24 0.33
CA SER A 212 -18.10 -29.81 -0.90
C SER A 212 -19.61 -29.63 -0.72
N SER A 213 -20.25 -29.03 -1.71
CA SER A 213 -21.72 -28.94 -1.75
C SER A 213 -22.41 -30.32 -1.87
N THR A 214 -21.69 -31.38 -2.25
CA THR A 214 -22.25 -32.75 -2.27
C THR A 214 -22.18 -33.42 -0.90
N THR A 215 -21.09 -33.18 -0.15
CA THR A 215 -20.91 -33.73 1.20
C THR A 215 -21.59 -32.90 2.29
N LYS A 216 -21.77 -31.58 2.06
CA LYS A 216 -22.54 -30.67 2.93
C LYS A 216 -23.46 -29.80 2.07
N SER A 217 -24.68 -30.29 1.84
CA SER A 217 -25.65 -29.67 0.92
C SER A 217 -26.06 -28.24 1.27
N ASP A 218 -25.89 -27.82 2.53
CA ASP A 218 -26.13 -26.46 2.99
C ASP A 218 -25.07 -25.43 2.52
N LEU A 219 -24.02 -25.89 1.84
CA LEU A 219 -23.05 -25.08 1.09
C LEU A 219 -23.44 -24.89 -0.39
N THR A 220 -24.52 -25.52 -0.86
CA THR A 220 -25.04 -25.28 -2.21
C THR A 220 -25.40 -23.80 -2.35
N GLY A 221 -24.88 -23.15 -3.40
CA GLY A 221 -25.04 -21.71 -3.55
C GLY A 221 -24.06 -20.88 -2.73
N ALA A 222 -23.06 -21.46 -2.08
CA ALA A 222 -21.95 -20.71 -1.47
C ALA A 222 -20.80 -20.51 -2.47
N TRP A 223 -19.91 -19.57 -2.16
CA TRP A 223 -18.59 -19.40 -2.75
C TRP A 223 -17.54 -19.27 -1.64
N ILE A 224 -16.40 -19.91 -1.84
CA ILE A 224 -15.21 -19.64 -1.02
C ILE A 224 -14.61 -18.33 -1.52
N ARG A 225 -14.56 -17.33 -0.64
CA ARG A 225 -14.09 -15.98 -0.96
C ARG A 225 -12.61 -15.80 -0.67
N ASP A 226 -12.17 -16.30 0.48
CA ASP A 226 -10.81 -16.11 0.94
C ASP A 226 -10.37 -17.25 1.88
N ILE A 227 -9.07 -17.54 1.86
CA ILE A 227 -8.43 -18.60 2.64
C ILE A 227 -7.10 -18.04 3.15
N ALA A 228 -6.92 -18.03 4.47
CA ALA A 228 -5.70 -17.51 5.07
C ALA A 228 -5.20 -18.42 6.20
N TRP A 229 -3.88 -18.41 6.40
CA TRP A 229 -3.16 -19.16 7.43
C TRP A 229 -2.56 -18.19 8.46
N ASN A 230 -2.68 -18.48 9.75
CA ASN A 230 -2.07 -17.65 10.80
C ASN A 230 -0.81 -18.23 11.46
N GLY A 231 -0.35 -19.41 11.05
CA GLY A 231 0.74 -20.13 11.72
C GLY A 231 0.27 -21.37 12.49
N GLU A 232 -1.02 -21.50 12.80
CA GLU A 232 -1.57 -22.62 13.58
C GLU A 232 -2.80 -23.26 12.92
N TYR A 233 -3.71 -22.44 12.38
CA TYR A 233 -4.92 -22.91 11.72
C TYR A 233 -5.31 -22.01 10.55
N TRP A 234 -6.17 -22.54 9.70
CA TRP A 234 -6.75 -21.82 8.58
C TRP A 234 -8.05 -21.15 8.97
N LEU A 235 -8.27 -19.96 8.45
CA LEU A 235 -9.57 -19.32 8.43
C LEU A 235 -10.07 -19.27 6.98
N ILE A 236 -11.34 -19.63 6.76
CA ILE A 236 -11.96 -19.66 5.44
C ILE A 236 -13.26 -18.86 5.49
N ALA A 237 -13.38 -17.88 4.59
CA ALA A 237 -14.60 -17.09 4.40
C ALA A 237 -15.44 -17.70 3.27
N LEU A 238 -16.70 -18.04 3.58
CA LEU A 238 -17.69 -18.48 2.60
C LEU A 238 -18.83 -17.48 2.55
N GLU A 239 -19.29 -17.15 1.36
CA GLU A 239 -20.43 -16.27 1.13
C GLU A 239 -21.53 -17.04 0.38
N SER A 240 -22.78 -16.94 0.84
CA SER A 240 -23.92 -17.46 0.08
C SER A 240 -24.37 -16.48 -1.01
N VAL A 241 -24.57 -16.98 -2.23
CA VAL A 241 -25.04 -16.23 -3.41
C VAL A 241 -26.60 -16.25 -3.43
N PRO A 242 -27.29 -15.11 -3.59
CA PRO A 242 -28.74 -14.99 -3.34
C PRO A 242 -29.68 -15.54 -4.45
N LEU A 243 -30.56 -16.48 -4.12
CA LEU A 243 -31.54 -17.15 -5.01
C LEU A 243 -32.49 -16.21 -5.81
N SER A 244 -32.06 -15.72 -6.98
CA SER A 244 -32.78 -15.08 -8.11
C SER A 244 -33.76 -13.91 -7.84
N GLU A 245 -33.94 -13.05 -8.85
CA GLU A 245 -34.74 -11.82 -8.80
C GLU A 245 -36.27 -12.04 -8.69
N SER A 246 -36.78 -13.26 -8.85
CA SER A 246 -38.23 -13.55 -8.92
C SER A 246 -38.80 -14.27 -7.71
N SER A 247 -37.99 -14.61 -6.70
CA SER A 247 -38.47 -15.31 -5.51
C SER A 247 -38.84 -14.32 -4.39
N ASN A 248 -40.00 -14.50 -3.76
CA ASN A 248 -40.44 -13.74 -2.57
C ASN A 248 -39.58 -14.02 -1.31
N PHE A 249 -38.39 -14.63 -1.47
CA PHE A 249 -37.45 -14.91 -0.40
C PHE A 249 -36.28 -13.90 -0.46
N ARG A 250 -36.48 -12.73 0.15
CA ARG A 250 -35.39 -11.98 0.79
C ARG A 250 -34.82 -12.82 1.92
N GLY A 251 -33.96 -13.78 1.58
CA GLY A 251 -33.10 -14.46 2.53
C GLY A 251 -31.83 -13.64 2.78
N PRO A 252 -31.35 -13.52 4.03
CA PRO A 252 -30.03 -12.97 4.34
C PRO A 252 -28.93 -13.55 3.47
N TYR A 253 -27.96 -12.76 3.00
CA TYR A 253 -26.63 -13.32 2.69
C TYR A 253 -26.16 -14.07 3.95
N LYS A 254 -25.83 -15.35 3.80
CA LYS A 254 -25.29 -16.15 4.90
C LYS A 254 -23.81 -16.31 4.66
N SER A 255 -23.02 -15.38 5.19
CA SER A 255 -21.59 -15.63 5.28
C SER A 255 -21.33 -16.63 6.40
N ARG A 256 -20.37 -17.51 6.17
CA ARG A 256 -19.89 -18.46 7.16
C ARG A 256 -18.38 -18.33 7.28
N LEU A 257 -17.91 -18.39 8.50
CA LEU A 257 -16.49 -18.43 8.80
C LEU A 257 -16.14 -19.82 9.31
N MET A 258 -15.20 -20.47 8.65
CA MET A 258 -14.74 -21.81 9.03
C MET A 258 -13.31 -21.75 9.55
N ARG A 259 -13.03 -22.51 10.60
CA ARG A 259 -11.68 -22.81 11.10
C ARG A 259 -11.29 -24.21 10.69
N TYR A 260 -10.13 -24.38 10.10
CA TYR A 260 -9.56 -25.70 9.79
C TYR A 260 -8.18 -25.86 10.44
N ASP A 261 -8.03 -26.83 11.33
CA ASP A 261 -6.76 -27.09 12.04
C ASP A 261 -5.84 -28.10 11.32
N GLY A 262 -6.17 -28.47 10.08
CA GLY A 262 -5.48 -29.52 9.33
C GLY A 262 -6.13 -30.90 9.45
N THR A 263 -7.07 -31.06 10.37
CA THR A 263 -7.85 -32.30 10.55
C THR A 263 -9.35 -32.05 10.57
N THR A 264 -9.79 -31.03 11.32
CA THR A 264 -11.19 -30.78 11.64
C THR A 264 -11.61 -29.42 11.10
N LEU A 265 -12.71 -29.40 10.35
CA LEU A 265 -13.36 -28.18 9.87
C LEU A 265 -14.48 -27.78 10.83
N THR A 266 -14.35 -26.62 11.46
CA THR A 266 -15.29 -26.10 12.46
C THR A 266 -15.94 -24.81 11.97
N GLU A 267 -17.27 -24.74 11.98
CA GLU A 267 -18.00 -23.51 11.66
C GLU A 267 -18.05 -22.59 12.89
N LEU A 268 -17.46 -21.40 12.81
CA LEU A 268 -17.32 -20.48 13.95
C LEU A 268 -18.55 -19.60 14.20
N THR A 269 -19.38 -19.38 13.18
CA THR A 269 -20.31 -18.24 13.15
C THR A 269 -21.77 -18.63 12.95
N VAL A 270 -22.17 -19.84 13.35
CA VAL A 270 -23.57 -20.29 13.26
C VAL A 270 -24.50 -19.20 13.83
N GLY A 271 -25.18 -18.46 12.95
CA GLY A 271 -26.11 -17.38 13.31
C GLY A 271 -25.55 -15.96 13.45
N LYS A 272 -24.22 -15.74 13.58
CA LYS A 272 -23.65 -14.39 13.84
C LYS A 272 -23.51 -13.51 12.59
N PHE A 273 -23.24 -14.12 11.44
CA PHE A 273 -23.08 -13.43 10.16
C PHE A 273 -24.29 -13.59 9.24
N ILE A 274 -25.48 -13.76 9.82
CA ILE A 274 -26.73 -13.69 9.09
C ILE A 274 -26.88 -12.24 8.58
N ASN A 275 -27.00 -12.08 7.27
CA ASN A 275 -27.07 -10.83 6.47
C ASN A 275 -25.73 -10.24 6.06
N TYR A 276 -24.63 -10.77 6.58
CA TYR A 276 -23.31 -10.22 6.28
C TYR A 276 -22.70 -10.89 5.05
N ALA A 277 -21.94 -10.12 4.27
CA ALA A 277 -21.00 -10.59 3.26
C ALA A 277 -19.56 -10.39 3.77
N VAL A 278 -18.75 -11.45 3.73
CA VAL A 278 -17.33 -11.43 4.10
C VAL A 278 -16.52 -11.85 2.87
N PHE A 279 -15.74 -10.91 2.33
CA PHE A 279 -14.96 -11.12 1.11
C PHE A 279 -13.46 -11.31 1.35
N ALA A 280 -12.95 -10.76 2.45
CA ALA A 280 -11.55 -10.78 2.80
C ALA A 280 -11.38 -11.04 4.30
N ILE A 281 -10.31 -11.73 4.65
CA ILE A 281 -9.87 -11.97 6.02
C ILE A 281 -8.38 -11.69 6.11
N GLY A 282 -7.93 -11.17 7.25
CA GLY A 282 -6.50 -10.87 7.46
C GLY A 282 -6.04 -11.26 8.85
N TRP A 283 -4.78 -11.67 8.98
CA TRP A 283 -4.10 -11.90 10.25
C TRP A 283 -3.00 -10.85 10.48
N ASP A 284 -2.98 -10.20 11.65
CA ASP A 284 -1.94 -9.20 12.01
C ASP A 284 -0.77 -9.76 12.84
N GLY A 285 -0.79 -11.05 13.15
CA GLY A 285 0.16 -11.67 14.09
C GLY A 285 -0.43 -11.96 15.46
N GLU A 286 -1.52 -11.28 15.83
CA GLU A 286 -2.19 -11.45 17.13
C GLU A 286 -3.64 -11.90 16.98
N ARG A 287 -4.36 -11.36 15.99
CA ARG A 287 -5.78 -11.61 15.77
C ARG A 287 -6.16 -11.53 14.29
N TRP A 288 -7.28 -12.16 13.97
CA TRP A 288 -7.93 -12.02 12.68
C TRP A 288 -8.74 -10.73 12.63
N ILE A 289 -8.73 -10.03 11.50
CA ILE A 289 -9.66 -8.97 11.15
C ILE A 289 -10.61 -9.47 10.07
N ILE A 290 -11.91 -9.29 10.31
CA ILE A 290 -13.02 -9.81 9.50
C ILE A 290 -13.99 -8.66 9.23
N PRO A 291 -13.82 -7.92 8.13
CA PRO A 291 -14.79 -6.94 7.67
C PRO A 291 -16.04 -7.67 7.18
N ALA A 292 -17.18 -7.25 7.68
CA ALA A 292 -18.48 -7.84 7.40
C ALA A 292 -19.42 -6.74 6.93
N PHE A 293 -19.83 -6.81 5.66
CA PHE A 293 -20.78 -5.90 5.05
C PHE A 293 -22.21 -6.37 5.31
N ASP A 294 -22.98 -5.59 6.05
CA ASP A 294 -24.39 -5.88 6.31
C ASP A 294 -25.25 -5.48 5.12
N ASN A 295 -25.87 -6.47 4.49
CA ASN A 295 -26.69 -6.26 3.30
C ASN A 295 -28.05 -5.59 3.59
N ILE A 296 -28.48 -5.54 4.85
CA ILE A 296 -29.70 -4.83 5.24
C ILE A 296 -29.40 -3.34 5.42
N THR A 297 -28.32 -3.02 6.13
CA THR A 297 -27.99 -1.64 6.51
C THR A 297 -27.05 -0.95 5.52
N ASN A 298 -26.45 -1.71 4.60
CA ASN A 298 -25.39 -1.25 3.69
C ASN A 298 -24.15 -0.71 4.41
N GLN A 299 -23.86 -1.20 5.62
CA GLN A 299 -22.72 -0.75 6.42
C GLN A 299 -21.69 -1.86 6.56
N THR A 300 -20.41 -1.54 6.40
CA THR A 300 -19.33 -2.45 6.79
C THR A 300 -18.95 -2.25 8.24
N SER A 301 -19.00 -3.34 8.99
CA SER A 301 -18.52 -3.44 10.37
C SER A 301 -17.30 -4.34 10.45
N PHE A 302 -16.39 -4.06 11.38
CA PHE A 302 -15.21 -4.90 11.56
C PHE A 302 -15.36 -5.79 12.77
N TRP A 303 -14.91 -7.02 12.62
CA TRP A 303 -14.89 -8.03 13.67
C TRP A 303 -13.48 -8.54 13.84
N SER A 304 -13.16 -8.97 15.05
CA SER A 304 -11.90 -9.60 15.40
C SER A 304 -12.12 -11.03 15.87
N TYR A 305 -11.15 -11.91 15.63
CA TYR A 305 -11.12 -13.26 16.17
C TYR A 305 -9.71 -13.63 16.64
N ASP A 306 -9.57 -13.93 17.92
CA ASP A 306 -8.28 -14.24 18.59
C ASP A 306 -8.00 -15.75 18.67
N GLY A 307 -8.79 -16.57 17.98
CA GLY A 307 -8.76 -18.04 18.11
C GLY A 307 -9.76 -18.60 19.12
N LYS A 308 -10.34 -17.76 19.99
CA LYS A 308 -11.31 -18.18 21.00
C LYS A 308 -12.66 -17.48 20.84
N ALA A 309 -12.66 -16.17 20.67
CA ALA A 309 -13.87 -15.36 20.65
C ALA A 309 -13.91 -14.41 19.46
N ILE A 310 -15.11 -14.28 18.88
CA ILE A 310 -15.39 -13.27 17.84
C ILE A 310 -16.01 -12.04 18.51
N ALA A 311 -15.36 -10.89 18.33
CA ALA A 311 -15.78 -9.61 18.91
C ALA A 311 -15.90 -8.51 17.84
N ARG A 312 -16.99 -7.73 17.88
CA ARG A 312 -17.15 -6.57 17.00
C ARG A 312 -16.24 -5.44 17.47
N LEU A 313 -15.50 -4.85 16.53
CA LEU A 313 -14.69 -3.66 16.77
C LEU A 313 -15.55 -2.41 16.65
N SER A 314 -15.23 -1.36 17.41
CA SER A 314 -15.84 -0.03 17.29
C SER A 314 -15.30 0.72 16.07
N LEU A 315 -15.40 0.08 14.91
CA LEU A 315 -14.85 0.49 13.64
C LEU A 315 -15.90 0.25 12.55
N ALA A 316 -16.19 1.28 11.75
CA ALA A 316 -17.11 1.19 10.63
C ALA A 316 -16.64 2.08 9.47
N LEU A 317 -16.88 1.62 8.25
CA LEU A 317 -16.72 2.43 7.05
C LEU A 317 -17.99 3.24 6.77
N PRO A 318 -17.90 4.31 5.94
CA PRO A 318 -19.08 4.96 5.39
C PRO A 318 -20.03 3.98 4.69
N ASP A 319 -21.29 4.40 4.53
CA ASP A 319 -22.32 3.59 3.88
C ASP A 319 -21.92 3.18 2.46
N ASN A 320 -22.39 2.00 2.05
CA ASN A 320 -22.14 1.36 0.74
C ASN A 320 -20.67 1.01 0.43
N LYS A 321 -19.77 1.09 1.41
CA LYS A 321 -18.39 0.59 1.26
C LYS A 321 -18.32 -0.87 1.65
N VAL A 322 -17.81 -1.71 0.75
CA VAL A 322 -17.55 -3.14 0.98
C VAL A 322 -16.05 -3.36 0.93
N VAL A 323 -15.47 -4.04 1.92
CA VAL A 323 -14.05 -4.37 1.88
C VAL A 323 -13.83 -5.57 0.97
N SER A 324 -12.97 -5.41 -0.03
CA SER A 324 -12.65 -6.45 -1.01
C SER A 324 -11.26 -7.07 -0.80
N ALA A 325 -10.34 -6.35 -0.15
CA ALA A 325 -9.04 -6.87 0.27
C ALA A 325 -8.51 -6.13 1.51
N LEU A 326 -7.60 -6.81 2.20
CA LEU A 326 -6.93 -6.34 3.40
C LEU A 326 -5.45 -6.75 3.31
N ALA A 327 -4.56 -5.89 3.75
CA ALA A 327 -3.15 -6.23 3.91
C ALA A 327 -2.63 -5.68 5.25
N TRP A 328 -1.87 -6.49 5.97
CA TRP A 328 -1.18 -6.06 7.19
C TRP A 328 0.25 -5.62 6.84
N THR A 329 0.62 -4.43 7.29
CA THR A 329 1.93 -3.80 7.00
C THR A 329 2.95 -3.98 8.14
N ARG A 330 2.63 -4.79 9.15
CA ARG A 330 3.32 -4.97 10.45
C ARG A 330 3.02 -3.91 11.50
N ASP A 331 2.55 -2.72 11.10
CA ASP A 331 2.12 -1.64 12.01
C ASP A 331 0.66 -1.22 11.80
N LYS A 332 0.16 -1.27 10.55
CA LYS A 332 -1.21 -0.86 10.21
C LYS A 332 -1.88 -1.79 9.19
N TRP A 333 -3.21 -1.78 9.20
CA TRP A 333 -4.04 -2.41 8.18
C TRP A 333 -4.26 -1.46 7.03
N ILE A 334 -4.08 -1.97 5.82
CA ILE A 334 -4.49 -1.32 4.59
C ILE A 334 -5.72 -2.03 4.07
N ILE A 335 -6.76 -1.26 3.79
CA ILE A 335 -8.10 -1.74 3.52
C ILE A 335 -8.54 -1.17 2.17
N ALA A 336 -8.76 -2.04 1.19
CA ALA A 336 -9.33 -1.65 -0.09
C ALA A 336 -10.84 -1.88 -0.05
N THR A 337 -11.57 -0.85 -0.46
CA THR A 337 -13.02 -0.91 -0.53
C THR A 337 -13.51 -0.97 -1.96
N THR A 338 -14.76 -1.36 -2.17
CA THR A 338 -15.50 -1.22 -3.42
C THR A 338 -16.92 -0.74 -3.07
N ASN A 339 -17.70 -0.33 -4.05
CA ASN A 339 -19.08 0.06 -3.83
C ASN A 339 -19.99 -1.17 -3.79
N ALA A 340 -20.94 -1.20 -2.85
CA ALA A 340 -21.96 -2.25 -2.77
C ALA A 340 -22.78 -2.39 -4.06
N ASN A 341 -23.00 -1.29 -4.79
CA ASN A 341 -23.70 -1.33 -6.08
C ASN A 341 -22.88 -2.11 -7.13
N ASN A 342 -21.55 -2.04 -7.12
CA ASN A 342 -20.70 -2.83 -8.02
C ASN A 342 -20.87 -4.35 -7.81
N LEU A 343 -21.23 -4.75 -6.60
CA LEU A 343 -21.48 -6.14 -6.24
C LEU A 343 -22.92 -6.57 -6.51
N ARG A 344 -23.88 -5.63 -6.47
CA ARG A 344 -25.34 -5.88 -6.55
C ARG A 344 -25.90 -5.69 -7.94
N ASP A 345 -25.56 -4.56 -8.56
CA ASP A 345 -25.77 -4.38 -9.97
C ASP A 345 -24.83 -5.38 -10.59
N LYS A 346 -25.40 -6.39 -11.26
CA LYS A 346 -24.66 -7.20 -12.22
C LYS A 346 -23.91 -6.17 -13.08
N ILE A 347 -22.63 -5.85 -12.83
CA ILE A 347 -21.81 -5.01 -13.72
C ILE A 347 -22.13 -5.56 -15.08
N SER A 348 -22.83 -4.75 -15.89
CA SER A 348 -23.71 -5.30 -16.91
C SER A 348 -22.89 -6.26 -17.74
N ARG A 349 -23.24 -7.55 -17.71
CA ARG A 349 -22.68 -8.52 -18.64
C ARG A 349 -23.03 -8.16 -20.09
N ASP A 350 -23.83 -7.10 -20.29
CA ASP A 350 -23.76 -6.22 -21.46
C ASP A 350 -22.42 -5.47 -21.49
N LEU A 351 -21.47 -6.13 -22.14
CA LEU A 351 -20.08 -5.71 -22.30
C LEU A 351 -19.92 -4.46 -23.19
N THR A 352 -21.01 -3.88 -23.71
CA THR A 352 -21.01 -2.60 -24.43
C THR A 352 -21.20 -1.40 -23.51
N GLN A 353 -21.61 -1.62 -22.25
CA GLN A 353 -21.81 -0.56 -21.25
C GLN A 353 -20.76 -0.54 -20.14
N ALA A 354 -19.91 -1.57 -20.04
CA ALA A 354 -18.77 -1.66 -19.11
C ALA A 354 -17.59 -0.77 -19.55
N THR A 355 -17.87 0.50 -19.83
CA THR A 355 -16.91 1.45 -20.43
C THR A 355 -16.02 2.15 -19.41
N ASP A 356 -16.25 1.94 -18.11
CA ASP A 356 -15.51 2.65 -17.07
C ASP A 356 -15.49 1.89 -15.73
N LEU A 357 -14.68 0.83 -15.64
CA LEU A 357 -14.38 0.15 -14.35
C LEU A 357 -13.57 1.04 -13.38
N THR A 358 -13.17 2.24 -13.85
CA THR A 358 -12.27 3.18 -13.15
C THR A 358 -13.03 4.27 -12.40
N ARG A 359 -14.28 4.55 -12.79
CA ARG A 359 -15.18 5.46 -12.05
C ARG A 359 -15.64 4.93 -10.70
N ASP A 360 -15.54 3.63 -10.46
CA ASP A 360 -15.99 2.98 -9.22
C ASP A 360 -14.85 2.27 -8.46
N ALA A 361 -13.58 2.58 -8.79
CA ALA A 361 -12.39 2.04 -8.16
C ALA A 361 -12.29 2.45 -6.67
N GLY A 362 -11.84 1.48 -5.86
CA GLY A 362 -11.87 1.51 -4.42
C GLY A 362 -11.17 2.66 -3.73
N GLU A 363 -11.77 3.16 -2.66
CA GLU A 363 -11.03 3.99 -1.69
C GLU A 363 -10.10 3.09 -0.87
N LEU A 364 -8.89 3.59 -0.59
CA LEU A 364 -7.97 2.99 0.36
C LEU A 364 -8.15 3.61 1.73
N TRP A 365 -8.06 2.76 2.75
CA TRP A 365 -8.17 3.15 4.14
C TRP A 365 -7.04 2.53 4.95
N GLU A 366 -6.57 3.28 5.94
CA GLU A 366 -5.58 2.89 6.92
C GLU A 366 -6.24 2.67 8.27
N TYR A 367 -5.90 1.58 8.94
CA TYR A 367 -6.29 1.32 10.33
C TYR A 367 -5.08 0.93 11.19
N ASP A 368 -4.69 1.80 12.11
CA ASP A 368 -3.50 1.64 12.99
C ASP A 368 -3.80 0.88 14.30
N GLY A 369 -4.99 0.30 14.44
CA GLY A 369 -5.48 -0.31 15.68
C GLY A 369 -6.38 0.61 16.52
N ALA A 370 -6.29 1.93 16.33
CA ALA A 370 -7.10 2.93 17.04
C ALA A 370 -7.93 3.82 16.09
N ASN A 371 -7.34 4.25 14.98
CA ASN A 371 -7.89 5.23 14.06
C ASN A 371 -8.06 4.64 12.67
N LEU A 372 -9.20 4.93 12.05
CA LEU A 372 -9.46 4.66 10.65
C LEU A 372 -9.34 5.95 9.85
N LYS A 373 -8.52 5.94 8.82
CA LYS A 373 -8.27 7.12 7.99
C LYS A 373 -8.41 6.74 6.52
N ASN A 374 -9.19 7.53 5.78
CA ASN A 374 -9.21 7.44 4.34
C ASN A 374 -7.89 7.98 3.78
N ILE A 375 -7.25 7.23 2.89
CA ILE A 375 -6.03 7.64 2.21
C ILE A 375 -6.45 8.21 0.86
N THR A 376 -6.17 9.49 0.63
CA THR A 376 -6.36 10.08 -0.69
C THR A 376 -5.34 9.50 -1.65
N VAL A 377 -5.82 8.62 -2.51
CA VAL A 377 -5.04 8.03 -3.60
C VAL A 377 -5.06 9.04 -4.76
N PRO A 378 -3.92 9.52 -5.29
CA PRO A 378 -3.90 10.43 -6.43
C PRO A 378 -4.83 9.96 -7.56
N THR A 379 -5.46 10.86 -8.29
CA THR A 379 -6.45 10.54 -9.35
C THR A 379 -5.93 9.59 -10.43
N ALA A 380 -4.61 9.47 -10.59
CA ALA A 380 -3.93 8.49 -11.43
C ALA A 380 -4.20 7.02 -11.02
N LEU A 381 -4.53 6.76 -9.75
CA LEU A 381 -4.82 5.44 -9.17
C LEU A 381 -6.27 4.97 -9.29
N LEU A 382 -7.13 5.78 -9.92
CA LEU A 382 -8.51 5.35 -10.22
C LEU A 382 -8.55 4.36 -11.40
N PHE A 383 -7.45 4.22 -12.14
CA PHE A 383 -7.28 3.21 -13.17
C PHE A 383 -6.66 1.92 -12.57
N VAL A 384 -7.02 0.76 -13.12
CA VAL A 384 -6.70 -0.63 -12.68
C VAL A 384 -5.18 -0.98 -12.66
N GLU A 385 -4.33 0.04 -12.63
CA GLU A 385 -3.17 0.12 -13.49
C GLU A 385 -1.98 0.87 -12.83
N ASP A 386 -2.15 1.46 -11.65
CA ASP A 386 -1.06 2.20 -10.99
C ASP A 386 -0.60 1.59 -9.66
N MET A 387 0.73 1.63 -9.45
CA MET A 387 1.38 1.21 -8.21
C MET A 387 1.83 2.42 -7.40
N VAL A 388 1.35 2.56 -6.16
CA VAL A 388 1.81 3.62 -5.25
C VAL A 388 2.62 3.06 -4.11
N PHE A 389 3.77 3.70 -3.88
CA PHE A 389 4.68 3.44 -2.78
C PHE A 389 4.37 4.40 -1.64
N ASP A 390 4.00 3.87 -0.48
CA ASP A 390 4.01 4.64 0.76
C ASP A 390 5.42 4.59 1.36
N ASN A 391 6.18 5.66 1.16
CA ASN A 391 7.52 5.83 1.72
C ASN A 391 7.53 5.89 3.26
N THR A 392 6.39 6.11 3.91
CA THR A 392 6.27 6.07 5.37
C THR A 392 6.01 4.67 5.92
N ALA A 393 5.42 3.77 5.12
CA ALA A 393 5.16 2.36 5.49
C ALA A 393 6.11 1.35 4.86
N GLN A 394 7.00 1.78 3.96
CA GLN A 394 7.80 0.87 3.13
C GLN A 394 6.92 -0.14 2.34
N SER A 395 5.73 0.24 1.88
CA SER A 395 4.77 -0.65 1.20
C SER A 395 4.39 -0.14 -0.18
N ALA A 396 4.11 -1.04 -1.16
CA ALA A 396 3.49 -0.64 -2.43
C ALA A 396 2.16 -1.35 -2.69
N TYR A 397 1.20 -0.59 -3.24
CA TYR A 397 -0.19 -1.00 -3.47
C TYR A 397 -0.46 -1.14 -4.96
N ILE A 398 -1.25 -2.13 -5.38
CA ILE A 398 -1.64 -2.34 -6.79
C ILE A 398 -3.15 -2.51 -6.84
N GLY A 399 -3.88 -1.46 -7.24
CA GLY A 399 -5.34 -1.51 -7.34
C GLY A 399 -5.81 -1.97 -8.71
N GLY A 400 -6.72 -2.95 -8.75
CA GLY A 400 -7.42 -3.33 -9.98
C GLY A 400 -8.72 -4.04 -9.67
N ALA A 401 -9.81 -3.69 -10.36
CA ALA A 401 -11.14 -4.28 -10.17
C ALA A 401 -11.39 -5.40 -11.19
N ASN A 402 -11.84 -6.58 -10.74
CA ASN A 402 -12.32 -7.61 -11.65
C ASN A 402 -13.83 -7.50 -11.92
N SER A 403 -14.41 -8.40 -12.73
CA SER A 403 -15.86 -8.43 -13.02
C SER A 403 -16.75 -8.67 -11.78
N GLN A 404 -16.16 -8.90 -10.62
CA GLN A 404 -16.81 -9.00 -9.31
C GLN A 404 -16.46 -7.81 -8.39
N GLY A 405 -15.85 -6.73 -8.90
CA GLY A 405 -15.52 -5.51 -8.15
C GLY A 405 -14.39 -5.66 -7.11
N ARG A 406 -13.54 -6.70 -7.20
CA ARG A 406 -12.48 -6.99 -6.22
C ARG A 406 -11.20 -6.21 -6.49
N VAL A 407 -10.59 -5.64 -5.44
CA VAL A 407 -9.28 -4.98 -5.48
C VAL A 407 -8.23 -5.91 -4.89
N ALA A 408 -7.06 -6.05 -5.52
CA ALA A 408 -5.93 -6.77 -4.95
C ALA A 408 -5.11 -5.83 -4.05
N LEU A 409 -4.58 -6.29 -2.91
CA LEU A 409 -3.70 -5.48 -2.04
C LEU A 409 -2.54 -6.32 -1.54
N LEU A 410 -1.32 -5.82 -1.74
CA LEU A 410 -0.13 -6.33 -1.06
C LEU A 410 0.48 -5.21 -0.24
N SER A 411 1.14 -5.58 0.85
CA SER A 411 2.20 -4.81 1.45
C SER A 411 3.44 -5.71 1.43
N PHE A 412 4.50 -5.28 0.79
CA PHE A 412 5.83 -5.87 0.95
C PHE A 412 6.68 -4.87 1.69
N ALA A 413 7.61 -5.33 2.51
CA ALA A 413 8.63 -4.44 3.05
C ALA A 413 9.59 -4.08 1.91
N VAL A 414 9.76 -2.78 1.64
CA VAL A 414 10.97 -2.31 0.94
C VAL A 414 12.17 -2.92 1.68
N PRO A 415 13.16 -3.52 0.98
CA PRO A 415 14.31 -4.12 1.64
C PRO A 415 14.89 -3.13 2.65
N ALA A 416 15.06 -3.60 3.89
CA ALA A 416 15.58 -2.78 4.98
C ALA A 416 16.86 -2.11 4.51
N ALA A 417 16.94 -0.78 4.67
CA ALA A 417 18.15 -0.05 4.35
C ALA A 417 19.34 -0.73 5.06
N PRO A 418 20.49 -0.90 4.39
CA PRO A 418 21.68 -1.41 5.05
C PRO A 418 21.96 -0.60 6.32
N GLU A 419 22.20 -1.27 7.44
CA GLU A 419 22.51 -0.56 8.68
C GLU A 419 23.92 0.01 8.61
N PHE A 420 24.02 1.32 8.82
CA PHE A 420 25.29 2.04 8.91
C PHE A 420 25.44 2.59 10.33
N PRO A 421 26.63 2.48 10.95
CA PRO A 421 26.88 3.10 12.25
C PRO A 421 26.66 4.62 12.22
N ASP A 422 26.20 5.18 13.34
CA ASP A 422 26.09 6.63 13.51
C ASP A 422 27.42 7.34 13.24
N GLY A 423 27.35 8.47 12.53
CA GLY A 423 28.50 9.24 12.08
C GLY A 423 29.12 8.75 10.77
N THR A 424 28.64 7.65 10.19
CA THR A 424 29.09 7.21 8.85
C THR A 424 28.78 8.29 7.81
N LEU A 425 29.77 8.60 6.97
CA LEU A 425 29.61 9.54 5.86
C LEU A 425 29.40 8.76 4.57
N LEU A 426 28.29 9.02 3.87
CA LEU A 426 27.92 8.36 2.63
C LEU A 426 27.81 9.36 1.48
N ARG A 427 28.13 8.89 0.27
CA ARG A 427 27.89 9.60 -0.98
C ARG A 427 27.50 8.61 -2.07
N ALA A 428 26.59 9.00 -2.96
CA ALA A 428 26.28 8.21 -4.14
C ALA A 428 27.36 8.37 -5.21
N ALA A 429 27.76 7.29 -5.88
CA ALA A 429 28.88 7.28 -6.83
C ALA A 429 28.83 8.41 -7.90
N ASN A 430 27.63 8.76 -8.36
CA ASN A 430 27.40 9.73 -9.43
C ASN A 430 27.01 11.14 -8.95
N ARG A 431 27.11 11.39 -7.63
CA ARG A 431 26.62 12.63 -7.00
C ARG A 431 27.67 13.21 -6.04
N PRO A 432 27.84 14.55 -5.99
CA PRO A 432 28.77 15.18 -5.04
C PRO A 432 28.22 15.26 -3.61
N GLU A 433 26.90 15.14 -3.40
CA GLU A 433 26.23 15.31 -2.11
C GLU A 433 26.71 14.29 -1.07
N VAL A 434 27.12 14.79 0.10
CA VAL A 434 27.56 13.95 1.21
C VAL A 434 26.50 13.95 2.31
N PHE A 435 26.26 12.78 2.89
CA PHE A 435 25.29 12.59 3.95
C PHE A 435 25.98 11.99 5.17
N VAL A 436 25.58 12.40 6.36
CA VAL A 436 25.97 11.74 7.62
C VAL A 436 24.81 10.89 8.13
N ILE A 437 25.13 9.71 8.64
CA ILE A 437 24.15 8.78 9.22
C ILE A 437 23.94 9.06 10.71
N PHE A 438 22.68 9.02 11.13
CA PHE A 438 22.26 9.10 12.53
C PHE A 438 20.97 8.29 12.71
N LYS A 439 20.98 7.28 13.58
CA LYS A 439 19.85 6.39 13.87
C LYS A 439 19.17 5.85 12.62
N ASN A 440 19.97 5.30 11.71
CA ASN A 440 19.50 4.79 10.40
C ASN A 440 18.79 5.85 9.53
N LYS A 441 19.01 7.14 9.80
CA LYS A 441 18.58 8.26 8.97
C LYS A 441 19.79 8.98 8.39
N LYS A 442 19.62 9.59 7.22
CA LYS A 442 20.64 10.39 6.58
C LYS A 442 20.36 11.87 6.75
N LYS A 443 21.41 12.66 6.96
CA LYS A 443 21.35 14.11 6.96
C LYS A 443 22.32 14.66 5.94
N HIS A 444 21.82 15.46 5.01
CA HIS A 444 22.66 16.12 4.02
C HIS A 444 23.65 17.10 4.69
N VAL A 445 24.90 17.06 4.25
CA VAL A 445 25.96 17.99 4.61
C VAL A 445 26.11 18.97 3.43
N PRO A 446 25.52 20.18 3.52
CA PRO A 446 25.22 21.01 2.36
C PRO A 446 26.45 21.63 1.69
N ASP A 447 27.52 21.85 2.43
CA ASP A 447 28.74 22.46 1.90
C ASP A 447 30.00 22.09 2.71
N ALA A 448 31.16 22.49 2.19
CA ALA A 448 32.47 22.23 2.77
C ALA A 448 32.71 22.94 4.12
N ASN A 449 32.07 24.09 4.36
CA ASN A 449 32.18 24.79 5.66
C ASN A 449 31.47 23.99 6.75
N ILE A 450 30.26 23.49 6.46
CA ILE A 450 29.55 22.59 7.36
C ILE A 450 30.34 21.31 7.56
N PHE A 451 30.81 20.68 6.48
CA PHE A 451 31.62 19.47 6.55
C PHE A 451 32.84 19.63 7.47
N GLY A 452 33.60 20.72 7.30
CA GLY A 452 34.74 21.05 8.15
C GLY A 452 34.38 21.39 9.59
N SER A 453 33.21 21.99 9.83
CA SER A 453 32.76 22.36 11.18
C SER A 453 32.53 21.16 12.12
N TYR A 454 32.29 19.97 11.54
CA TYR A 454 32.18 18.71 12.28
C TYR A 454 33.50 17.92 12.34
N GLY A 455 34.57 18.43 11.72
CA GLY A 455 35.85 17.73 11.62
C GLY A 455 35.82 16.51 10.70
N TYR A 456 34.84 16.43 9.80
CA TYR A 456 34.74 15.35 8.82
C TYR A 456 35.92 15.37 7.85
N ARG A 457 36.22 14.19 7.30
CA ARG A 457 37.33 13.96 6.38
C ARG A 457 36.82 13.31 5.12
N PHE A 458 37.22 13.80 3.95
CA PHE A 458 36.74 13.27 2.67
C PHE A 458 37.15 11.81 2.48
N GLU A 459 38.28 11.40 3.07
CA GLU A 459 38.75 10.01 3.06
C GLU A 459 37.84 9.06 3.87
N SER A 460 36.99 9.60 4.74
CA SER A 460 36.01 8.83 5.52
C SER A 460 34.66 8.69 4.81
N VAL A 461 34.47 9.34 3.65
CA VAL A 461 33.24 9.25 2.87
C VAL A 461 33.21 7.93 2.12
N GLN A 462 32.28 7.07 2.50
CA GLN A 462 32.04 5.80 1.83
C GLN A 462 31.15 6.03 0.60
N THR A 463 31.49 5.36 -0.49
CA THR A 463 30.69 5.42 -1.72
C THR A 463 29.72 4.25 -1.72
N VAL A 464 28.43 4.57 -1.84
CA VAL A 464 27.34 3.60 -2.03
C VAL A 464 26.68 3.86 -3.38
N ASP A 465 25.90 2.90 -3.88
CA ASP A 465 25.01 3.18 -4.99
C ASP A 465 23.87 4.11 -4.56
N GLU A 466 23.28 4.81 -5.52
CA GLU A 466 22.23 5.80 -5.28
C GLU A 466 20.96 5.16 -4.68
N THR A 467 20.67 3.90 -5.04
CA THR A 467 19.52 3.16 -4.52
C THR A 467 19.69 2.92 -3.02
N THR A 468 20.83 2.39 -2.59
CA THR A 468 21.18 2.22 -1.17
C THR A 468 21.04 3.54 -0.40
N LEU A 469 21.56 4.63 -0.95
CA LEU A 469 21.46 5.94 -0.30
C LEU A 469 20.01 6.43 -0.19
N ASN A 470 19.18 6.17 -1.21
CA ASN A 470 17.77 6.58 -1.24
C ASN A 470 16.88 5.77 -0.28
N LEU A 471 17.26 4.52 0.05
CA LEU A 471 16.57 3.70 1.05
C LEU A 471 16.68 4.26 2.48
N ILE A 472 17.71 5.05 2.77
CA ILE A 472 17.92 5.63 4.10
C ILE A 472 17.03 6.88 4.24
N PRO A 473 16.08 6.94 5.20
CA PRO A 473 15.19 8.08 5.38
C PRO A 473 15.94 9.34 5.83
N ASP A 474 15.41 10.52 5.53
CA ASP A 474 16.02 11.78 5.97
C ASP A 474 15.78 12.06 7.47
N VAL A 475 16.77 12.69 8.11
CA VAL A 475 16.57 13.32 9.42
C VAL A 475 15.53 14.44 9.31
N LYS A 476 14.48 14.36 10.11
CA LYS A 476 13.41 15.37 10.18
C LYS A 476 13.48 16.25 11.42
N LEU A 477 14.15 15.83 12.47
CA LEU A 477 14.20 16.53 13.75
C LEU A 477 15.62 16.96 14.08
N ILE A 478 15.79 18.25 14.37
CA ILE A 478 17.08 18.82 14.75
C ILE A 478 16.96 19.77 15.94
N SER A 479 18.06 19.92 16.66
CA SER A 479 18.23 20.94 17.72
C SER A 479 19.66 21.48 17.69
N ALA A 480 19.93 22.57 18.40
CA ALA A 480 21.30 23.05 18.60
C ALA A 480 21.70 22.99 20.08
N PRO A 481 22.98 22.71 20.39
CA PRO A 481 23.47 22.76 21.77
C PRO A 481 23.15 24.10 22.44
N GLY A 482 22.48 24.04 23.59
CA GLY A 482 22.07 25.22 24.36
C GLY A 482 20.81 25.94 23.86
N ASP A 483 20.22 25.50 22.74
CA ASP A 483 18.91 25.97 22.27
C ASP A 483 17.83 24.97 22.71
N PRO A 484 16.85 25.37 23.54
CA PRO A 484 15.79 24.47 23.99
C PRO A 484 14.77 24.12 22.88
N ARG A 485 14.86 24.75 21.71
CA ARG A 485 13.92 24.55 20.62
C ARG A 485 14.26 23.29 19.81
N VAL A 486 13.22 22.52 19.50
CA VAL A 486 13.27 21.42 18.54
C VAL A 486 12.65 21.88 17.24
N PHE A 487 13.36 21.67 16.13
CA PHE A 487 12.89 22.05 14.81
C PHE A 487 12.57 20.83 13.97
N PHE A 488 11.46 20.92 13.22
CA PHE A 488 11.13 19.99 12.16
C PHE A 488 11.62 20.53 10.82
N LEU A 489 12.21 19.65 10.01
CA LEU A 489 12.73 19.95 8.68
C LEU A 489 11.76 19.52 7.58
N ASP A 490 11.36 20.46 6.74
CA ASP A 490 10.58 20.21 5.52
C ASP A 490 11.11 21.06 4.36
N ARG A 491 11.45 20.45 3.22
CA ARG A 491 11.87 21.14 1.99
C ARG A 491 12.92 22.25 2.20
N GLY A 492 13.94 21.98 3.02
CA GLY A 492 15.01 22.95 3.34
C GLY A 492 14.59 24.10 4.27
N GLN A 493 13.37 24.04 4.79
CA GLN A 493 12.86 24.94 5.82
C GLN A 493 12.89 24.25 7.18
N LYS A 494 13.09 25.03 8.25
CA LYS A 494 12.96 24.61 9.63
C LYS A 494 11.77 25.31 10.29
N ARG A 495 11.02 24.58 11.11
CA ARG A 495 9.90 25.13 11.91
C ARG A 495 10.01 24.67 13.35
N TRP A 496 9.72 25.56 14.28
CA TRP A 496 9.81 25.25 15.71
C TRP A 496 8.57 24.49 16.20
N LEU A 497 8.79 23.31 16.78
CA LEU A 497 7.78 22.56 17.51
C LEU A 497 7.60 23.17 18.91
N ARG A 498 6.59 24.03 19.07
CA ARG A 498 6.45 24.92 20.24
C ARG A 498 6.22 24.22 21.58
N ASN A 499 5.67 23.01 21.57
CA ASN A 499 5.39 22.24 22.78
C ASN A 499 5.27 20.74 22.47
N GLU A 500 5.15 19.94 23.53
CA GLU A 500 5.04 18.47 23.47
C GLU A 500 3.79 17.99 22.72
N THR A 501 2.65 18.68 22.85
CA THR A 501 1.43 18.33 22.12
C THR A 501 1.63 18.42 20.61
N VAL A 502 2.31 19.48 20.14
CA VAL A 502 2.67 19.63 18.73
C VAL A 502 3.63 18.53 18.30
N PHE A 503 4.64 18.22 19.11
CA PHE A 503 5.58 17.14 18.84
C PHE A 503 4.87 15.78 18.69
N ALA A 504 4.01 15.42 19.65
CA ALA A 504 3.24 14.19 19.66
C ALA A 504 2.25 14.09 18.49
N SER A 505 1.72 15.22 18.00
CA SER A 505 0.81 15.23 16.85
C SER A 505 1.43 14.71 15.55
N TYR A 506 2.76 14.62 15.47
CA TYR A 506 3.49 14.06 14.34
C TYR A 506 3.92 12.60 14.54
N GLY A 507 3.62 11.98 15.69
CA GLY A 507 4.01 10.59 16.00
C GLY A 507 5.53 10.38 16.05
N LEU A 508 6.31 11.44 16.23
CA LEU A 508 7.77 11.37 16.18
C LEU A 508 8.32 10.97 17.55
N PRO A 509 9.40 10.17 17.61
CA PRO A 509 10.04 9.82 18.87
C PRO A 509 11.10 10.85 19.26
N TRP A 510 11.18 11.16 20.56
CA TRP A 510 12.10 12.17 21.11
C TRP A 510 13.58 11.84 20.89
N ASP A 511 13.91 10.56 20.81
CA ASP A 511 15.27 10.10 20.68
C ASP A 511 15.81 10.23 19.24
N GLU A 512 14.98 10.59 18.26
CA GLU A 512 15.38 10.90 16.88
C GLU A 512 15.84 12.36 16.65
N ILE A 513 15.89 13.18 17.69
CA ILE A 513 16.35 14.56 17.58
C ILE A 513 17.88 14.58 17.37
N LEU A 514 18.32 14.98 16.18
CA LEU A 514 19.73 15.16 15.88
C LEU A 514 20.22 16.52 16.38
N SER A 515 21.19 16.54 17.30
CA SER A 515 21.85 17.78 17.71
C SER A 515 22.88 18.23 16.67
N ILE A 516 22.73 19.44 16.13
CA ILE A 516 23.57 20.03 15.09
C ILE A 516 24.17 21.35 15.59
N ASN A 517 25.31 21.78 15.04
CA ASN A 517 25.92 23.04 15.46
C ASN A 517 25.15 24.27 14.90
N ALA A 518 25.41 25.45 15.45
CA ALA A 518 24.72 26.68 15.06
C ALA A 518 24.95 27.07 13.58
N THR A 519 26.15 26.80 13.06
CA THR A 519 26.50 27.06 11.65
C THR A 519 25.60 26.24 10.72
N ASP A 520 25.43 24.96 11.02
CA ASP A 520 24.58 24.05 10.25
C ASP A 520 23.08 24.41 10.39
N LEU A 521 22.62 24.70 11.60
CA LEU A 521 21.24 25.14 11.85
C LEU A 521 20.87 26.41 11.05
N SER A 522 21.85 27.28 10.79
CA SER A 522 21.64 28.52 10.04
C SER A 522 21.38 28.32 8.54
N VAL A 523 21.72 27.14 7.98
CA VAL A 523 21.48 26.82 6.57
C VAL A 523 19.99 26.69 6.25
N TYR A 524 19.20 26.18 7.20
CA TYR A 524 17.77 25.98 7.01
C TYR A 524 17.02 27.31 7.15
N ARG A 525 16.20 27.66 6.15
CA ARG A 525 15.35 28.86 6.22
C ARG A 525 14.23 28.65 7.24
N ASP A 526 13.83 29.68 7.99
CA ASP A 526 12.64 29.55 8.82
C ASP A 526 11.39 29.43 7.95
N ALA A 527 10.51 28.49 8.29
CA ALA A 527 9.21 28.39 7.66
C ALA A 527 8.38 29.64 7.97
N ARG A 528 7.76 30.22 6.93
CA ARG A 528 6.99 31.47 7.06
C ARG A 528 5.53 31.33 6.72
N LEU A 529 5.14 30.29 5.98
CA LEU A 529 3.79 30.09 5.47
C LEU A 529 3.28 28.72 5.88
N LEU A 530 2.11 28.67 6.53
CA LEU A 530 1.52 27.46 7.08
C LEU A 530 0.12 27.22 6.51
N LYS A 531 -0.23 25.94 6.37
CA LYS A 531 -1.58 25.48 6.06
C LYS A 531 -1.86 24.14 6.75
N SER A 532 -3.05 23.94 7.31
CA SER A 532 -3.46 22.65 7.87
C SER A 532 -4.37 21.86 6.91
N PRO A 533 -4.39 20.52 6.98
CA PRO A 533 -5.33 19.70 6.21
C PRO A 533 -6.79 20.14 6.44
N GLY A 534 -7.58 20.20 5.36
CA GLY A 534 -9.00 20.58 5.42
C GLY A 534 -9.28 22.07 5.67
N ASP A 535 -8.26 22.91 5.86
CA ASP A 535 -8.39 24.37 5.93
C ASP A 535 -7.88 24.98 4.63
N GLU A 536 -8.70 25.78 3.93
CA GLU A 536 -8.27 26.47 2.71
C GLU A 536 -7.35 27.67 3.01
N ARG A 537 -7.38 28.16 4.25
CA ARG A 537 -6.66 29.37 4.68
C ARG A 537 -5.16 29.14 4.73
N VAL A 538 -4.42 30.14 4.26
CA VAL A 538 -2.95 30.20 4.37
C VAL A 538 -2.58 31.25 5.40
N TYR A 539 -1.70 30.89 6.32
CA TYR A 539 -1.26 31.76 7.39
C TYR A 539 0.20 32.11 7.23
N PHE A 540 0.58 33.34 7.57
CA PHE A 540 1.99 33.70 7.73
C PHE A 540 2.38 33.67 9.21
N ILE A 541 3.60 33.22 9.52
CA ILE A 541 4.21 33.36 10.84
C ILE A 541 4.83 34.75 10.95
N THR A 542 4.38 35.53 11.92
CA THR A 542 4.86 36.89 12.15
C THR A 542 6.21 36.88 12.88
N GLY A 543 7.00 37.95 12.73
CA GLY A 543 8.25 38.12 13.50
C GLY A 543 8.06 38.19 15.02
N LYS A 544 6.80 38.29 15.49
CA LYS A 544 6.42 38.25 16.91
C LYS A 544 5.99 36.85 17.37
N GLY A 545 6.08 35.84 16.50
CA GLY A 545 5.68 34.47 16.80
C GLY A 545 4.16 34.24 16.79
N LEU A 546 3.38 35.17 16.26
CA LEU A 546 1.94 35.01 15.99
C LEU A 546 1.73 34.40 14.59
N ILE A 547 0.51 34.00 14.25
CA ILE A 547 0.12 33.72 12.86
C ILE A 547 -0.93 34.70 12.37
N HIS A 548 -1.01 34.95 11.08
CA HIS A 548 -2.06 35.79 10.52
C HIS A 548 -2.51 35.28 9.15
N HIS A 549 -3.83 35.29 8.97
CA HIS A 549 -4.48 34.75 7.78
C HIS A 549 -4.30 35.68 6.59
N ILE A 550 -3.79 35.16 5.49
CA ILE A 550 -3.68 35.88 4.22
C ILE A 550 -5.05 35.82 3.51
N PRO A 551 -5.77 36.95 3.39
CA PRO A 551 -7.19 36.95 3.05
C PRO A 551 -7.49 36.63 1.57
N SER A 552 -6.52 36.74 0.67
CA SER A 552 -6.72 36.44 -0.75
C SER A 552 -5.42 36.05 -1.48
N PRO A 553 -5.51 35.39 -2.65
CA PRO A 553 -4.36 35.12 -3.53
C PRO A 553 -3.61 36.39 -3.95
N GLU A 554 -4.31 37.50 -4.16
CA GLU A 554 -3.69 38.79 -4.52
C GLU A 554 -2.88 39.34 -3.35
N ALA A 555 -3.41 39.27 -2.13
CA ALA A 555 -2.66 39.62 -0.93
C ALA A 555 -1.43 38.70 -0.78
N PHE A 556 -1.58 37.39 -1.01
CA PHE A 556 -0.46 36.44 -0.98
C PHE A 556 0.68 36.86 -1.91
N VAL A 557 0.37 37.10 -3.20
CA VAL A 557 1.37 37.48 -4.22
C VAL A 557 1.96 38.86 -3.93
N SER A 558 1.19 39.80 -3.37
CA SER A 558 1.67 41.16 -3.07
C SER A 558 2.82 41.21 -2.06
N TYR A 559 2.97 40.18 -1.22
CA TYR A 559 4.09 40.03 -0.30
C TYR A 559 5.32 39.34 -0.93
N GLY A 560 5.27 39.02 -2.23
CA GLY A 560 6.31 38.26 -2.92
C GLY A 560 6.36 36.79 -2.51
N ASN A 561 5.31 36.28 -1.86
CA ASN A 561 5.25 34.89 -1.45
C ASN A 561 5.10 33.96 -2.66
N LYS A 562 5.63 32.75 -2.52
CA LYS A 562 5.47 31.70 -3.51
C LYS A 562 4.65 30.55 -2.93
N TRP A 563 3.74 30.01 -3.71
CA TRP A 563 2.87 28.91 -3.27
C TRP A 563 3.68 27.67 -2.87
N GLU A 564 4.84 27.46 -3.49
CA GLU A 564 5.79 26.38 -3.16
C GLU A 564 6.40 26.49 -1.75
N ASP A 565 6.46 27.69 -1.16
CA ASP A 565 7.00 27.91 0.19
C ASP A 565 5.98 27.55 1.30
N ILE A 566 4.72 27.24 0.97
CA ILE A 566 3.70 26.85 1.95
C ILE A 566 4.05 25.48 2.54
N VAL A 567 4.11 25.42 3.87
CA VAL A 567 4.35 24.20 4.65
C VAL A 567 3.04 23.67 5.22
N GLY A 568 2.77 22.39 4.97
CA GLY A 568 1.64 21.67 5.58
C GLY A 568 1.94 21.34 7.03
N VAL A 569 1.01 21.63 7.95
CA VAL A 569 1.16 21.37 9.38
C VAL A 569 -0.07 20.68 9.99
N SER A 570 0.10 20.00 11.11
CA SER A 570 -1.01 19.42 11.86
C SER A 570 -1.95 20.52 12.39
N ILE A 571 -3.22 20.16 12.60
CA ILE A 571 -4.20 21.06 13.23
C ILE A 571 -3.70 21.53 14.60
N ALA A 572 -3.11 20.60 15.38
CA ALA A 572 -2.53 20.90 16.69
C ALA A 572 -1.39 21.92 16.61
N GLU A 573 -0.52 21.85 15.60
CA GLU A 573 0.52 22.84 15.40
C GLU A 573 -0.05 24.20 15.05
N LEU A 574 -0.98 24.29 14.09
CA LEU A 574 -1.56 25.57 13.70
C LEU A 574 -2.28 26.23 14.88
N GLN A 575 -2.98 25.44 15.70
CA GLN A 575 -3.66 25.90 16.93
C GLN A 575 -2.72 26.28 18.07
N SER A 576 -1.45 25.88 18.02
CA SER A 576 -0.45 26.27 19.03
C SER A 576 0.02 27.73 18.86
N TYR A 577 -0.27 28.35 17.72
CA TYR A 577 0.00 29.76 17.47
C TYR A 577 -1.19 30.62 17.88
N GLU A 578 -0.88 31.78 18.45
CA GLU A 578 -1.88 32.82 18.61
C GLU A 578 -2.08 33.57 17.29
N VAL A 579 -3.35 33.84 16.94
CA VAL A 579 -3.71 34.57 15.72
C VAL A 579 -3.60 36.08 15.95
N ALA A 580 -2.79 36.76 15.14
CA ALA A 580 -2.76 38.21 15.08
C ALA A 580 -3.97 38.72 14.29
N ASN A 581 -4.91 39.32 15.01
CA ASN A 581 -6.13 39.91 14.47
C ASN A 581 -6.15 41.44 14.57
N LEU A 582 -5.06 42.06 15.01
CA LEU A 582 -4.92 43.52 15.03
C LEU A 582 -3.97 43.94 13.92
N VAL A 583 -4.45 44.76 13.00
CA VAL A 583 -3.67 45.21 11.85
C VAL A 583 -3.65 46.73 11.73
N ARG A 584 -2.64 47.24 11.05
CA ARG A 584 -2.50 48.64 10.67
C ARG A 584 -1.91 48.68 9.27
N LYS A 585 -2.44 49.53 8.39
CA LYS A 585 -1.86 49.71 7.05
C LYS A 585 -0.48 50.35 7.18
N ALA A 586 0.50 49.88 6.42
CA ALA A 586 1.83 50.50 6.35
C ALA A 586 1.71 52.01 6.07
N GLY A 587 2.40 52.81 6.88
CA GLY A 587 2.35 54.29 6.81
C GLY A 587 1.09 54.94 7.40
N ASP A 588 0.14 54.17 7.94
CA ASP A 588 -1.03 54.67 8.67
C ASP A 588 -0.82 54.48 10.19
N PHE A 589 -1.48 55.29 11.01
CA PHE A 589 -1.47 55.16 12.48
C PHE A 589 -2.70 54.41 13.01
N ARG A 590 -3.77 54.29 12.23
CA ARG A 590 -5.04 53.68 12.65
C ARG A 590 -4.93 52.16 12.78
N VAL A 591 -5.34 51.64 13.93
CA VAL A 591 -5.35 50.20 14.22
C VAL A 591 -6.75 49.65 14.01
N TYR A 592 -6.83 48.49 13.39
CA TYR A 592 -8.06 47.78 13.07
C TYR A 592 -8.04 46.39 13.69
N LYS A 593 -9.17 45.96 14.25
CA LYS A 593 -9.41 44.55 14.54
C LYS A 593 -9.97 43.88 13.29
N VAL A 594 -9.36 42.81 12.82
CA VAL A 594 -9.82 42.00 11.69
C VAL A 594 -10.50 40.75 12.22
N GLN A 595 -11.72 40.51 11.77
CA GLN A 595 -12.48 39.31 12.10
C GLN A 595 -13.42 38.98 10.94
N ASP A 596 -13.40 37.72 10.48
CA ASP A 596 -14.29 37.20 9.44
C ASP A 596 -14.32 38.05 8.15
N GLY A 597 -13.15 38.54 7.72
CA GLY A 597 -13.01 39.37 6.51
C GLY A 597 -13.39 40.85 6.69
N VAL A 598 -13.74 41.28 7.91
CA VAL A 598 -14.13 42.65 8.23
C VAL A 598 -13.06 43.31 9.11
N LYS A 599 -12.67 44.56 8.79
CA LYS A 599 -11.79 45.40 9.60
C LYS A 599 -12.60 46.45 10.38
N TYR A 600 -12.43 46.49 11.70
CA TYR A 600 -13.10 47.42 12.60
C TYR A 600 -12.09 48.42 13.18
N TRP A 601 -12.25 49.71 12.90
CA TRP A 601 -11.34 50.74 13.42
C TRP A 601 -11.44 50.85 14.95
N VAL A 602 -10.32 50.62 15.65
CA VAL A 602 -10.20 50.82 17.09
C VAL A 602 -9.83 52.29 17.36
N ARG A 603 -10.80 53.09 17.81
CA ARG A 603 -10.66 54.56 17.85
C ARG A 603 -10.02 55.11 19.11
N THR A 604 -10.18 54.40 20.22
CA THR A 604 -9.86 54.89 21.57
C THR A 604 -9.00 53.87 22.31
N TYR A 605 -8.22 54.34 23.28
CA TYR A 605 -7.47 53.44 24.17
C TYR A 605 -8.43 52.63 25.06
N GLU A 606 -9.56 53.23 25.42
CA GLU A 606 -10.65 52.58 26.14
C GLU A 606 -11.20 51.38 25.36
N ALA A 607 -11.29 51.46 24.03
CA ALA A 607 -11.67 50.32 23.19
C ALA A 607 -10.63 49.18 23.28
N PHE A 608 -9.33 49.47 23.33
CA PHE A 608 -8.32 48.43 23.55
C PHE A 608 -8.56 47.67 24.86
N GLN A 609 -8.80 48.40 25.95
CA GLN A 609 -9.07 47.78 27.25
C GLN A 609 -10.38 46.99 27.27
N LYS A 610 -11.46 47.59 26.76
CA LYS A 610 -12.81 47.02 26.73
C LYS A 610 -12.89 45.73 25.92
N PHE A 611 -12.15 45.65 24.81
CA PHE A 611 -12.14 44.48 23.93
C PHE A 611 -10.95 43.54 24.20
N GLY A 612 -10.16 43.78 25.25
CA GLY A 612 -9.01 42.94 25.62
C GLY A 612 -7.93 42.88 24.53
N LEU A 613 -7.77 43.96 23.77
CA LEU A 613 -6.85 44.04 22.65
C LEU A 613 -5.46 44.43 23.15
N ASP A 614 -4.43 43.70 22.70
CA ASP A 614 -3.05 43.95 23.07
C ASP A 614 -2.34 44.77 21.98
N PRO A 615 -1.96 46.05 22.24
CA PRO A 615 -1.25 46.87 21.27
C PRO A 615 0.08 46.26 20.78
N SER A 616 0.72 45.41 21.60
CA SER A 616 1.97 44.75 21.21
C SER A 616 1.77 43.74 20.06
N LYS A 617 0.53 43.28 19.84
CA LYS A 617 0.15 42.31 18.80
C LYS A 617 -0.31 42.95 17.50
N VAL A 618 -0.28 44.29 17.41
CA VAL A 618 -0.59 45.00 16.16
C VAL A 618 0.44 44.62 15.10
N LEU A 619 -0.08 44.19 13.96
CA LEU A 619 0.66 43.83 12.77
C LEU A 619 0.56 44.94 11.73
N GLU A 620 1.67 45.27 11.08
CA GLU A 620 1.66 46.16 9.93
C GLU A 620 1.44 45.35 8.64
N ILE A 621 0.47 45.75 7.82
CA ILE A 621 0.06 45.06 6.60
C ILE A 621 0.12 46.00 5.40
N ASN A 622 0.29 45.46 4.20
CA ASN A 622 0.38 46.26 2.99
C ASN A 622 -1.02 46.75 2.52
N GLU A 623 -1.02 47.62 1.52
CA GLU A 623 -2.27 48.20 0.99
C GLU A 623 -3.17 47.17 0.30
N VAL A 624 -2.60 46.19 -0.40
CA VAL A 624 -3.36 45.14 -1.10
C VAL A 624 -4.17 44.31 -0.11
N GLU A 625 -3.53 43.83 0.96
CA GLU A 625 -4.19 43.09 2.02
C GLU A 625 -5.20 43.98 2.76
N PHE A 626 -4.81 45.20 3.13
CA PHE A 626 -5.70 46.12 3.85
C PHE A 626 -7.00 46.38 3.07
N ASN A 627 -6.91 46.50 1.74
CA ASN A 627 -8.05 46.74 0.86
C ASN A 627 -8.92 45.50 0.61
N SER A 628 -8.43 44.29 0.91
CA SER A 628 -9.21 43.05 0.81
C SER A 628 -10.31 42.92 1.87
N TYR A 629 -10.16 43.62 3.00
CA TYR A 629 -11.13 43.60 4.10
C TYR A 629 -12.26 44.59 3.90
N THR A 630 -13.48 44.19 4.24
CA THR A 630 -14.64 45.10 4.30
C THR A 630 -14.54 45.99 5.54
N GLU A 631 -14.91 47.27 5.43
CA GLU A 631 -14.92 48.20 6.58
C GLU A 631 -16.16 47.94 7.47
N GLY A 632 -15.94 47.69 8.76
CA GLY A 632 -16.99 47.53 9.77
C GLY A 632 -17.23 48.81 10.60
N ALA A 633 -18.24 48.76 11.48
CA ALA A 633 -18.49 49.86 12.40
C ALA A 633 -17.32 50.05 13.40
N PRO A 634 -16.90 51.28 13.71
CA PRO A 634 -15.79 51.52 14.64
C PRO A 634 -16.04 50.95 16.04
N LEU A 635 -14.97 50.48 16.68
CA LEU A 635 -14.96 50.08 18.09
C LEU A 635 -14.62 51.31 18.95
N ASN A 636 -15.52 51.66 19.88
CA ASN A 636 -15.40 52.78 20.82
C ASN A 636 -15.34 52.33 22.28
#